data_AF-A0A9Q8N927-F1
#
_entry.id   AF-A0A9Q8N927-F1
#
_cell.length_a   1.000
_cell.length_b   1.000
_cell.length_c   1.000
_cell.angle_alpha   90.00
_cell.angle_beta   90.00
_cell.angle_gamma   90.00
#
_symmetry.space_group_name_H-M   'P 1'
#
loop_
_entity.id
_entity.type
_entity.pdbx_description
1 polymer ?
#
loop_
_entity_poly.entity_id
_entity_poly.type
_entity_poly.pdbx_seq_one_letter_code
_entity_poly.pdbx_strand_id
1 'polypeptide(L)'
;MPLGQMFAIVNCWEECKSMSKITARLMLASAVLGFGLWATAGSTHAATVVQQPKESAQTTAKVEGVKRTATNATTQPVETPEQSENNYFNYQNVWVVGDSLAVGWDGNQVVKQNYPTLLANIIKPESMHAGYASSGSQISGNQNGPGDKTYDLTNNLKRVTADPQFKNAESLVLEIGVNDLNYSDNNLGYVQQRLQKNIRTMRAANPKLVIYGVLPIPSYMGGNNLNVKGQAGYTFNQLADALKQVYTSFGIPVLDWRQAGYQVVTDANRQQTLGDHEVHPTQDTYAKMADLMAQWMIEVSTADNSNLAENEHDSKTNFISNGWQTDESGNREYATNSVLASGFKNINGQGYFFNPSNNGLLKGKNQLAMAGGKTYYVATDGTTQEGIKLVNGKWYDFGSNKTYYARNFTQSGYLNTDQGWRWFENGKPYTGFRSYYGAYYYFINGVRQENKWVSQWGNKYYVGSDGRSVQGYHLIDGIAYDFGNNGTFFLRGKLSGYQDAGNGWLWYENGEVFTGFRFYMGTYYWFEKGARINNQWRTAWNLKYYVDSEGRAVQGDGYNVDGTYYNFSHDGTFFLRGKASGYVSTPDGWLWIENGKRYTGFRMYMGAYYYFINGVRQHNQWVSEWGLKYYVGNDGRSVEGNKVKIDGKTYNFGTNHTFFLR
;
A
#
# COMPACT_ATOMS: atom_id res chain seq x y z
N MET A 1 47.69 33.52 -29.63
CA MET A 1 47.25 33.43 -31.04
C MET A 1 46.58 32.07 -31.26
N PRO A 2 45.37 32.07 -31.84
CA PRO A 2 44.24 31.72 -30.99
C PRO A 2 43.00 31.10 -31.72
N LEU A 3 41.93 30.95 -30.94
CA LEU A 3 40.55 31.37 -31.26
C LEU A 3 39.70 30.60 -32.30
N GLY A 4 38.52 30.21 -31.82
CA GLY A 4 37.24 30.46 -32.50
C GLY A 4 36.17 29.44 -32.08
N GLN A 5 34.95 29.76 -31.67
CA GLN A 5 34.15 30.98 -31.48
C GLN A 5 32.96 30.52 -30.59
N MET A 6 32.78 31.02 -29.37
CA MET A 6 31.77 32.03 -28.98
C MET A 6 30.60 32.24 -29.96
N PHE A 7 29.37 31.96 -29.53
CA PHE A 7 28.29 32.97 -29.45
C PHE A 7 27.16 32.49 -28.52
N ALA A 8 26.88 33.31 -27.52
CA ALA A 8 25.70 33.28 -26.67
C ALA A 8 24.48 33.85 -27.42
N ILE A 9 23.27 33.55 -26.95
CA ILE A 9 22.19 34.53 -26.77
C ILE A 9 21.26 34.03 -25.65
N VAL A 10 20.81 35.01 -24.89
CA VAL A 10 20.10 35.01 -23.62
C VAL A 10 18.62 35.37 -23.85
N ASN A 11 17.76 34.93 -22.92
CA ASN A 11 16.37 35.37 -22.64
C ASN A 11 15.25 35.03 -23.64
N CYS A 12 14.19 34.35 -23.17
CA CYS A 12 13.05 35.06 -22.59
C CYS A 12 12.06 34.10 -21.90
N TRP A 13 11.41 34.65 -20.88
CA TRP A 13 10.42 34.05 -20.01
C TRP A 13 9.01 34.39 -20.53
N GLU A 14 8.04 33.57 -20.10
CA GLU A 14 6.60 33.84 -19.95
C GLU A 14 5.57 33.58 -21.07
N GLU A 15 4.40 33.20 -20.54
CA GLU A 15 3.05 33.04 -21.08
C GLU A 15 2.74 31.73 -21.85
N CYS A 16 1.67 30.96 -21.55
CA CYS A 16 0.57 31.15 -20.61
C CYS A 16 -0.16 29.81 -20.33
N LYS A 17 -0.83 29.77 -19.18
CA LYS A 17 -1.69 28.69 -18.65
C LYS A 17 -2.93 28.45 -19.51
N SER A 18 -3.41 27.21 -19.59
CA SER A 18 -4.77 26.85 -19.12
C SER A 18 -5.01 25.32 -19.13
N MET A 19 -5.55 24.83 -18.00
CA MET A 19 -6.56 23.76 -17.79
C MET A 19 -6.39 22.42 -18.55
N SER A 20 -6.50 21.22 -17.99
CA SER A 20 -7.39 20.71 -16.94
C SER A 20 -6.96 19.27 -16.60
N LYS A 21 -6.99 18.88 -15.33
CA LYS A 21 -6.93 17.47 -14.90
C LYS A 21 -8.26 16.80 -15.24
N ILE A 22 -8.24 15.58 -15.79
CA ILE A 22 -9.15 14.43 -15.57
C ILE A 22 -9.03 13.45 -16.75
N THR A 23 -8.44 12.28 -16.53
CA THR A 23 -9.09 10.93 -16.68
C THR A 23 -8.02 9.84 -16.74
N ALA A 24 -8.28 8.80 -15.96
CA ALA A 24 -7.46 7.63 -15.67
C ALA A 24 -7.10 6.77 -16.89
N ARG A 25 -5.91 6.17 -16.79
CA ARG A 25 -5.47 5.02 -17.56
C ARG A 25 -6.27 3.79 -17.13
N LEU A 26 -7.01 3.19 -18.06
CA LEU A 26 -7.34 1.76 -18.04
C LEU A 26 -6.07 0.99 -18.42
N MET A 27 -5.80 -0.14 -17.75
CA MET A 27 -5.67 -1.45 -18.39
C MET A 27 -5.62 -2.58 -17.35
N LEU A 28 -6.56 -3.51 -17.57
CA LEU A 28 -6.54 -4.98 -17.44
C LEU A 28 -6.14 -5.64 -16.10
N ALA A 29 -7.15 -6.22 -15.44
CA ALA A 29 -7.01 -7.39 -14.59
C ALA A 29 -7.43 -8.65 -15.39
N SER A 30 -6.52 -9.61 -15.51
CA SER A 30 -6.78 -10.96 -15.99
C SER A 30 -7.18 -11.86 -14.82
N ALA A 31 -8.26 -12.60 -14.98
CA ALA A 31 -8.77 -13.55 -14.01
C ALA A 31 -7.91 -14.82 -13.94
N VAL A 32 -7.59 -15.26 -12.72
CA VAL A 32 -7.23 -16.65 -12.42
C VAL A 32 -8.03 -17.09 -11.19
N LEU A 33 -8.90 -18.07 -11.40
CA LEU A 33 -9.70 -18.75 -10.39
C LEU A 33 -8.86 -19.84 -9.69
N GLY A 34 -9.10 -19.99 -8.39
CA GLY A 34 -8.81 -21.20 -7.62
C GLY A 34 -7.71 -21.04 -6.58
N PHE A 35 -8.10 -20.86 -5.32
CA PHE A 35 -7.91 -21.83 -4.24
C PHE A 35 -8.48 -21.23 -2.94
N GLY A 36 -9.27 -22.04 -2.25
CA GLY A 36 -9.97 -21.63 -1.03
C GLY A 36 -9.02 -21.36 0.14
N LEU A 37 -9.38 -20.35 0.94
CA LEU A 37 -8.93 -20.19 2.30
C LEU A 37 -10.07 -19.61 3.13
N TRP A 38 -10.41 -20.33 4.21
CA TRP A 38 -11.04 -19.76 5.39
C TRP A 38 -10.16 -18.61 5.91
N ALA A 39 -10.74 -17.44 6.08
CA ALA A 39 -10.13 -16.32 6.79
C ALA A 39 -11.12 -15.79 7.83
N THR A 40 -10.76 -16.03 9.08
CA THR A 40 -11.30 -15.36 10.26
C THR A 40 -11.09 -13.85 10.15
N ALA A 41 -12.13 -13.07 10.42
CA ALA A 41 -12.09 -11.61 10.44
C ALA A 41 -11.09 -11.10 11.49
N GLY A 42 -9.94 -10.61 11.04
CA GLY A 42 -9.03 -9.76 11.80
C GLY A 42 -9.08 -8.36 11.19
N SER A 43 -9.65 -7.41 11.92
CA SER A 43 -9.77 -6.01 11.53
C SER A 43 -8.41 -5.32 11.59
N THR A 44 -7.79 -5.06 10.45
CA THR A 44 -6.68 -4.11 10.33
C THR A 44 -7.23 -2.70 10.40
N HIS A 45 -7.20 -2.08 11.58
CA HIS A 45 -7.35 -0.64 11.70
C HIS A 45 -6.06 0.01 11.24
N ALA A 46 -6.10 0.70 10.10
CA ALA A 46 -5.10 1.67 9.72
C ALA A 46 -5.13 2.79 10.77
N ALA A 47 -4.11 2.87 11.61
CA ALA A 47 -3.93 3.97 12.53
C ALA A 47 -3.67 5.25 11.73
N THR A 48 -4.69 6.10 11.63
CA THR A 48 -4.56 7.47 11.13
C THR A 48 -3.60 8.20 12.05
N VAL A 49 -2.39 8.46 11.58
CA VAL A 49 -1.41 9.30 12.28
C VAL A 49 -1.97 10.73 12.31
N VAL A 50 -2.62 11.08 13.41
CA VAL A 50 -2.95 12.47 13.74
C VAL A 50 -1.61 13.16 14.06
N GLN A 51 -1.23 14.15 13.25
CA GLN A 51 -0.10 15.01 13.58
C GLN A 51 -0.40 15.77 14.87
N GLN A 52 0.25 15.37 15.96
CA GLN A 52 0.23 16.10 17.23
C GLN A 52 1.03 17.41 17.10
N PRO A 53 0.55 18.52 17.70
CA PRO A 53 1.25 19.79 17.69
C PRO A 53 2.59 19.70 18.45
N LYS A 54 3.59 20.43 17.95
CA LYS A 54 4.95 20.48 18.48
C LYS A 54 5.01 21.34 19.76
N GLU A 55 5.34 20.74 20.91
CA GLU A 55 5.82 21.48 22.08
C GLU A 55 7.18 22.13 21.74
N SER A 56 7.29 23.45 21.84
CA SER A 56 8.53 24.15 21.45
C SER A 56 9.52 24.24 22.63
N ALA A 57 10.74 23.74 22.41
CA ALA A 57 11.89 23.86 23.31
C ALA A 57 12.40 25.30 23.54
N GLN A 58 11.63 26.34 23.20
CA GLN A 58 12.06 27.74 23.26
C GLN A 58 11.87 28.40 24.63
N THR A 59 11.23 27.75 25.60
CA THR A 59 10.87 28.37 26.90
C THR A 59 11.99 28.42 27.93
N THR A 60 13.10 27.70 27.76
CA THR A 60 14.19 27.68 28.77
C THR A 60 15.32 28.68 28.49
N ALA A 61 15.21 29.52 27.46
CA ALA A 61 16.25 30.51 27.16
C ALA A 61 15.65 31.87 26.77
N LYS A 62 15.37 32.72 27.78
CA LYS A 62 15.50 34.19 27.77
C LYS A 62 14.72 34.80 28.95
N VAL A 63 15.43 35.24 29.99
CA VAL A 63 14.91 36.28 30.89
C VAL A 63 16.04 37.26 31.17
N GLU A 64 16.05 38.37 30.46
CA GLU A 64 16.59 39.64 30.96
C GLU A 64 15.79 40.81 30.37
N GLY A 65 15.11 41.53 31.25
CA GLY A 65 14.77 42.94 31.10
C GLY A 65 13.53 43.32 30.30
N VAL A 66 12.36 43.42 30.95
CA VAL A 66 11.33 44.43 30.61
C VAL A 66 10.62 44.92 31.88
N LYS A 67 10.59 46.24 32.07
CA LYS A 67 9.90 46.97 33.15
C LYS A 67 8.37 46.89 33.01
N ARG A 68 7.71 46.81 34.17
CA ARG A 68 6.24 46.73 34.34
C ARG A 68 5.54 48.05 34.00
N THR A 69 4.34 47.94 33.44
CA THR A 69 3.28 48.95 33.54
C THR A 69 2.00 48.25 34.00
N ALA A 70 1.42 48.76 35.09
CA ALA A 70 0.21 48.22 35.72
C ALA A 70 -1.05 48.76 35.03
N THR A 71 -2.07 47.91 34.89
CA THR A 71 -3.46 48.36 34.72
C THR A 71 -4.39 47.48 35.57
N ASN A 72 -5.22 48.18 36.32
CA ASN A 72 -6.20 47.66 37.27
C ASN A 72 -7.38 46.98 36.57
N ALA A 73 -7.81 45.83 37.08
CA ALA A 73 -9.17 45.35 36.93
C ALA A 73 -9.61 44.67 38.23
N THR A 74 -10.55 45.33 38.89
CA THR A 74 -11.19 44.96 40.15
C THR A 74 -12.12 43.77 39.94
N THR A 75 -11.94 42.70 40.71
CA THR A 75 -12.99 41.70 40.96
C THR A 75 -13.03 41.38 42.45
N GLN A 76 -14.26 41.33 42.97
CA GLN A 76 -14.61 41.17 44.39
C GLN A 76 -14.14 39.82 44.94
N PRO A 77 -13.63 39.74 46.19
CA PRO A 77 -13.14 38.50 46.76
C PRO A 77 -14.29 37.60 47.21
N VAL A 78 -14.14 36.30 46.92
CA VAL A 78 -14.87 35.23 47.60
C VAL A 78 -14.23 35.08 48.99
N GLU A 79 -15.04 35.11 50.05
CA GLU A 79 -14.57 34.97 51.44
C GLU A 79 -13.87 33.63 51.66
N THR A 80 -12.56 33.68 51.88
CA THR A 80 -11.74 32.57 52.37
C THR A 80 -11.88 32.49 53.90
N PRO A 81 -12.08 31.31 54.51
CA PRO A 81 -12.00 31.17 55.96
C PRO A 81 -10.61 31.60 56.44
N GLU A 82 -10.53 32.35 57.54
CA GLU A 82 -9.25 32.72 58.19
C GLU A 82 -8.41 31.46 58.44
N GLN A 83 -7.34 31.29 57.66
CA GLN A 83 -6.26 30.37 57.98
C GLN A 83 -5.57 30.91 59.23
N SER A 84 -5.64 30.19 60.34
CA SER A 84 -4.73 30.41 61.48
C SER A 84 -3.30 30.47 60.95
N GLU A 85 -2.51 31.48 61.33
CA GLU A 85 -1.12 31.66 60.87
C GLU A 85 -0.27 30.42 61.19
N ASN A 86 -0.21 29.47 60.25
CA ASN A 86 0.64 28.31 60.37
C ASN A 86 2.05 28.69 59.93
N ASN A 87 2.97 28.70 60.89
CA ASN A 87 4.36 29.08 60.68
C ASN A 87 5.29 27.90 60.39
N TYR A 88 4.77 26.68 60.16
CA TYR A 88 5.56 25.46 59.99
C TYR A 88 6.63 25.58 58.89
N PHE A 89 6.29 26.23 57.77
CA PHE A 89 7.18 26.38 56.63
C PHE A 89 8.08 27.62 56.70
N ASN A 90 7.82 28.59 57.60
CA ASN A 90 8.49 29.91 57.62
C ASN A 90 10.02 29.85 57.70
N TYR A 91 10.57 28.75 58.23
CA TYR A 91 12.02 28.56 58.39
C TYR A 91 12.59 27.45 57.50
N GLN A 92 11.81 26.99 56.52
CA GLN A 92 12.20 25.91 55.62
C GLN A 92 12.64 26.44 54.27
N ASN A 93 13.70 25.85 53.74
CA ASN A 93 14.13 25.96 52.36
C ASN A 93 13.39 24.88 51.56
N VAL A 94 12.34 25.31 50.85
CA VAL A 94 11.48 24.42 50.08
C VAL A 94 11.99 24.30 48.65
N TRP A 95 12.16 23.08 48.16
CA TRP A 95 12.60 22.79 46.81
C TRP A 95 11.45 22.24 45.96
N VAL A 96 11.44 22.56 44.67
CA VAL A 96 10.49 21.97 43.73
C VAL A 96 11.23 21.33 42.58
N VAL A 97 10.98 20.03 42.40
CA VAL A 97 11.40 19.26 41.23
C VAL A 97 10.13 18.83 40.52
N GLY A 98 9.97 19.26 39.28
CA GLY A 98 8.81 18.85 38.51
C GLY A 98 8.89 19.11 37.01
N ASP A 99 7.74 19.06 36.35
CA ASP A 99 7.65 19.13 34.90
C ASP A 99 7.14 20.49 34.39
N SER A 100 6.38 20.52 33.29
CA SER A 100 5.83 21.75 32.70
C SER A 100 4.85 22.46 33.65
N LEU A 101 4.24 21.73 34.58
CA LEU A 101 3.32 22.25 35.58
C LEU A 101 4.08 23.13 36.59
N ALA A 102 5.22 22.67 37.08
CA ALA A 102 6.10 23.46 37.95
C ALA A 102 6.75 24.64 37.22
N VAL A 103 7.02 24.53 35.91
CA VAL A 103 7.44 25.66 35.07
C VAL A 103 6.32 26.72 34.98
N GLY A 104 5.06 26.29 34.92
CA GLY A 104 3.91 27.17 34.70
C GLY A 104 3.53 27.30 33.23
N TRP A 105 3.77 26.28 32.41
CA TRP A 105 3.32 26.30 31.01
C TRP A 105 1.80 26.12 30.94
N ASP A 106 1.08 26.96 30.19
CA ASP A 106 -0.37 26.87 30.00
C ASP A 106 -0.77 26.21 28.66
N GLY A 107 0.21 25.72 27.91
CA GLY A 107 0.00 25.20 26.55
C GLY A 107 0.44 26.16 25.45
N ASN A 108 0.49 27.47 25.73
CA ASN A 108 0.83 28.52 24.77
C ASN A 108 2.00 29.40 25.23
N GLN A 109 2.09 29.66 26.54
CA GLN A 109 3.10 30.51 27.16
C GLN A 109 3.36 30.09 28.61
N VAL A 110 4.42 30.64 29.22
CA VAL A 110 4.62 30.53 30.67
C VAL A 110 3.74 31.57 31.36
N VAL A 111 2.93 31.14 32.33
CA VAL A 111 2.02 32.02 33.08
C VAL A 111 2.80 33.00 33.97
N LYS A 112 2.12 34.07 34.40
CA LYS A 112 2.74 35.12 35.23
C LYS A 112 3.18 34.60 36.59
N GLN A 113 2.38 33.71 37.19
CA GLN A 113 2.67 33.08 38.46
C GLN A 113 2.36 31.59 38.35
N ASN A 114 3.41 30.77 38.33
CA ASN A 114 3.29 29.32 38.36
C ASN A 114 2.92 28.84 39.79
N TYR A 115 2.51 27.58 39.93
CA TYR A 115 2.10 27.07 41.24
C TYR A 115 3.21 27.19 42.30
N PRO A 116 4.52 27.00 42.03
CA PRO A 116 5.55 27.18 43.05
C PRO A 116 5.62 28.62 43.58
N THR A 117 5.49 29.61 42.69
CA THR A 117 5.48 31.03 43.09
C THR A 117 4.26 31.35 43.94
N LEU A 118 3.09 30.84 43.57
CA LEU A 118 1.85 31.05 44.29
C LEU A 118 1.87 30.34 45.64
N LEU A 119 2.33 29.10 45.68
CA LEU A 119 2.51 28.30 46.89
C LEU A 119 3.42 29.00 47.89
N ALA A 120 4.55 29.56 47.42
CA ALA A 120 5.46 30.32 48.27
C ALA A 120 4.80 31.54 48.94
N ASN A 121 3.86 32.20 48.27
CA ASN A 121 3.12 33.33 48.86
C ASN A 121 2.14 32.89 49.97
N ILE A 122 1.65 31.65 49.89
CA ILE A 122 0.66 31.11 50.83
C ILE A 122 1.37 30.54 52.07
N ILE A 123 2.35 29.64 51.88
CA ILE A 123 3.04 28.96 53.00
C ILE A 123 4.25 29.74 53.54
N LYS A 124 4.66 30.82 52.85
CA LYS A 124 5.71 31.78 53.26
C LYS A 124 7.01 31.13 53.76
N PRO A 125 7.66 30.25 52.97
CA PRO A 125 8.89 29.61 53.41
C PRO A 125 10.07 30.59 53.47
N GLU A 126 11.16 30.21 54.16
CA GLU A 126 12.40 31.00 54.20
C GLU A 126 12.96 31.17 52.78
N SER A 127 12.92 30.10 51.99
CA SER A 127 13.25 30.14 50.57
C SER A 127 12.46 29.12 49.74
N MET A 128 12.27 29.43 48.45
CA MET A 128 11.63 28.55 47.46
C MET A 128 12.54 28.37 46.24
N HIS A 129 13.03 27.14 46.01
CA HIS A 129 13.92 26.77 44.93
C HIS A 129 13.19 25.95 43.85
N ALA A 130 12.54 26.65 42.90
CA ALA A 130 11.75 26.02 41.82
C ALA A 130 12.45 25.98 40.44
N GLY A 131 13.73 26.38 40.36
CA GLY A 131 14.49 26.43 39.10
C GLY A 131 14.85 25.05 38.50
N TYR A 132 14.51 23.97 39.19
CA TYR A 132 14.78 22.58 38.78
C TYR A 132 13.58 21.91 38.12
N ALA A 133 12.54 22.67 37.76
CA ALA A 133 11.48 22.19 36.88
C ALA A 133 11.95 22.15 35.42
N SER A 134 11.46 21.19 34.64
CA SER A 134 11.76 21.14 33.20
C SER A 134 10.58 20.56 32.42
N SER A 135 10.06 21.33 31.46
CA SER A 135 8.95 20.91 30.61
C SER A 135 9.28 19.59 29.89
N GLY A 136 8.29 18.70 29.83
CA GLY A 136 8.43 17.37 29.24
C GLY A 136 9.17 16.35 30.11
N SER A 137 9.51 16.68 31.37
CA SER A 137 10.22 15.76 32.27
C SER A 137 9.44 14.46 32.47
N GLN A 138 10.11 13.34 32.21
CA GLN A 138 9.61 11.98 32.46
C GLN A 138 10.35 11.34 33.64
N ILE A 139 9.70 10.45 34.38
CA ILE A 139 10.32 9.67 35.45
C ILE A 139 11.31 8.65 34.86
N SER A 140 10.91 7.96 33.79
CA SER A 140 11.65 6.84 33.20
C SER A 140 12.23 7.11 31.82
N GLY A 141 12.17 8.35 31.35
CA GLY A 141 12.00 8.72 29.95
C GLY A 141 12.89 8.06 28.89
N ASN A 142 12.31 7.91 27.70
CA ASN A 142 12.96 7.21 26.58
C ASN A 142 12.67 7.74 25.17
N GLN A 143 11.76 8.70 25.05
CA GLN A 143 11.47 9.44 23.84
C GLN A 143 11.20 10.87 24.27
N ASN A 144 11.58 11.85 23.46
CA ASN A 144 11.28 13.24 23.77
C ASN A 144 10.39 13.82 22.68
N GLY A 145 9.41 14.60 23.12
CA GLY A 145 8.94 15.73 22.33
C GLY A 145 10.10 16.62 21.83
N PRO A 146 9.81 17.65 21.03
CA PRO A 146 10.77 18.26 20.10
C PRO A 146 12.05 18.80 20.78
N GLY A 147 13.25 18.33 20.37
CA GLY A 147 14.53 18.99 20.74
C GLY A 147 15.73 18.11 21.12
N ASP A 148 15.74 16.81 20.80
CA ASP A 148 16.90 15.88 20.91
C ASP A 148 17.60 15.72 22.28
N LYS A 149 17.12 16.37 23.35
CA LYS A 149 17.65 16.17 24.71
C LYS A 149 16.61 15.53 25.62
N THR A 150 16.99 14.39 26.22
CA THR A 150 16.18 13.69 27.22
C THR A 150 16.21 14.45 28.54
N TYR A 151 15.08 15.07 28.86
CA TYR A 151 14.80 15.56 30.20
C TYR A 151 14.05 14.46 30.93
N ASP A 152 14.78 13.57 31.60
CA ASP A 152 14.19 12.66 32.58
C ASP A 152 14.59 13.09 33.99
N LEU A 153 13.80 12.67 34.98
CA LEU A 153 14.00 12.98 36.39
C LEU A 153 15.40 12.59 36.85
N THR A 154 15.96 11.48 36.38
CA THR A 154 17.30 11.03 36.74
C THR A 154 18.35 12.05 36.30
N ASN A 155 18.25 12.54 35.07
CA ASN A 155 19.14 13.56 34.54
C ASN A 155 18.91 14.92 35.21
N ASN A 156 17.67 15.26 35.53
CA ASN A 156 17.34 16.48 36.24
C ASN A 156 17.93 16.49 37.67
N LEU A 157 17.85 15.36 38.38
CA LEU A 157 18.40 15.21 39.71
C LEU A 157 19.93 15.36 39.76
N LYS A 158 20.66 15.14 38.66
CA LYS A 158 22.09 15.45 38.60
C LYS A 158 22.35 16.95 38.81
N ARG A 159 21.46 17.83 38.33
CA ARG A 159 21.57 19.28 38.57
C ARG A 159 21.17 19.63 40.00
N VAL A 160 20.06 19.07 40.48
CA VAL A 160 19.56 19.30 41.86
C VAL A 160 20.62 18.92 42.89
N THR A 161 21.17 17.70 42.79
CA THR A 161 22.13 17.17 43.76
C THR A 161 23.53 17.78 43.62
N ALA A 162 23.84 18.45 42.50
CA ALA A 162 25.08 19.19 42.32
C ALA A 162 25.03 20.60 42.94
N ASP A 163 23.84 21.14 43.21
CA ASP A 163 23.69 22.43 43.88
C ASP A 163 24.10 22.32 45.36
N PRO A 164 25.10 23.08 45.83
CA PRO A 164 25.51 23.06 47.23
C PRO A 164 24.39 23.41 48.22
N GLN A 165 23.40 24.21 47.80
CA GLN A 165 22.28 24.63 48.64
C GLN A 165 21.29 23.48 48.89
N PHE A 166 21.27 22.44 48.05
CA PHE A 166 20.34 21.32 48.20
C PHE A 166 20.51 20.55 49.51
N LYS A 167 21.72 20.55 50.08
CA LYS A 167 22.00 19.94 51.40
C LYS A 167 21.27 20.63 52.55
N ASN A 168 20.84 21.87 52.34
CA ASN A 168 20.09 22.66 53.31
C ASN A 168 18.58 22.63 53.01
N ALA A 169 18.13 21.84 52.04
CA ALA A 169 16.70 21.68 51.78
C ALA A 169 16.04 20.92 52.94
N GLU A 170 15.04 21.52 53.58
CA GLU A 170 14.22 20.84 54.59
C GLU A 170 13.07 20.09 53.93
N SER A 171 12.47 20.69 52.89
CA SER A 171 11.30 20.14 52.19
C SER A 171 11.50 20.12 50.67
N LEU A 172 10.99 19.10 50.00
CA LEU A 172 10.94 19.02 48.54
C LEU A 172 9.55 18.60 48.05
N VAL A 173 8.98 19.35 47.11
CA VAL A 173 7.79 18.97 46.34
C VAL A 173 8.24 18.26 45.07
N LEU A 174 7.83 17.00 44.89
CA LEU A 174 8.09 16.20 43.70
C LEU A 174 6.79 16.05 42.88
N GLU A 175 6.69 16.82 41.80
CA GLU A 175 5.51 16.88 40.92
C GLU A 175 5.90 16.37 39.54
N ILE A 176 5.54 15.13 39.20
CA ILE A 176 5.95 14.55 37.91
C ILE A 176 5.13 13.31 37.55
N GLY A 177 4.99 13.05 36.26
CA GLY A 177 4.70 11.69 35.76
C GLY A 177 3.81 11.64 34.54
N VAL A 178 3.04 12.70 34.24
CA VAL A 178 2.09 12.69 33.11
C VAL A 178 2.77 12.41 31.78
N ASN A 179 4.03 12.83 31.63
CA ASN A 179 4.84 12.62 30.44
C ASN A 179 5.21 11.15 30.23
N ASP A 180 5.28 10.30 31.26
CA ASP A 180 5.49 8.85 31.09
C ASP A 180 4.26 8.17 30.48
N LEU A 181 3.06 8.74 30.64
CA LEU A 181 1.88 8.27 29.91
C LEU A 181 1.86 8.77 28.47
N ASN A 182 2.17 10.06 28.29
CA ASN A 182 2.00 10.78 27.04
C ASN A 182 3.10 10.50 26.01
N TYR A 183 4.34 10.28 26.47
CA TYR A 183 5.54 10.28 25.60
C TYR A 183 6.49 9.10 25.83
N SER A 184 6.20 8.18 26.74
CA SER A 184 7.03 7.01 27.00
C SER A 184 6.33 5.72 26.61
N ASP A 185 7.12 4.73 26.17
CA ASP A 185 6.67 3.36 25.98
C ASP A 185 7.30 2.36 26.96
N ASN A 186 7.87 2.87 28.05
CA ASN A 186 8.34 2.04 29.16
C ASN A 186 7.19 1.42 29.94
N ASN A 187 7.32 0.15 30.29
CA ASN A 187 6.35 -0.52 31.14
C ASN A 187 6.23 0.12 32.54
N LEU A 188 5.05 -0.01 33.14
CA LEU A 188 4.71 0.64 34.41
C LEU A 188 5.65 0.26 35.57
N GLY A 189 6.07 -1.00 35.64
CA GLY A 189 6.99 -1.46 36.68
C GLY A 189 8.37 -0.81 36.58
N TYR A 190 8.84 -0.55 35.35
CA TYR A 190 10.06 0.22 35.14
C TYR A 190 9.89 1.67 35.61
N VAL A 191 8.76 2.33 35.32
CA VAL A 191 8.45 3.68 35.85
C VAL A 191 8.54 3.72 37.38
N GLN A 192 7.97 2.72 38.07
CA GLN A 192 8.05 2.62 39.53
C GLN A 192 9.49 2.43 40.04
N GLN A 193 10.27 1.55 39.41
CA GLN A 193 11.68 1.34 39.74
C GLN A 193 12.49 2.63 39.57
N ARG A 194 12.20 3.41 38.53
CA ARG A 194 12.86 4.68 38.26
C ARG A 194 12.53 5.74 39.30
N LEU A 195 11.26 5.90 39.66
CA LEU A 195 10.87 6.81 40.74
C LEU A 195 11.51 6.39 42.07
N GLN A 196 11.51 5.09 42.41
CA GLN A 196 12.15 4.57 43.62
C GLN A 196 13.64 4.90 43.66
N LYS A 197 14.37 4.71 42.56
CA LYS A 197 15.80 5.03 42.45
C LYS A 197 16.06 6.54 42.58
N ASN A 198 15.18 7.37 42.00
CA ASN A 198 15.29 8.82 42.04
C ASN A 198 15.05 9.39 43.46
N ILE A 199 14.07 8.85 44.19
CA ILE A 199 13.85 9.18 45.62
C ILE A 199 15.08 8.83 46.46
N ARG A 200 15.66 7.64 46.27
CA ARG A 200 16.90 7.24 46.95
C ARG A 200 18.07 8.17 46.61
N THR A 201 18.17 8.62 45.36
CA THR A 201 19.19 9.57 44.92
C THR A 201 19.08 10.90 45.66
N MET A 202 17.86 11.46 45.78
CA MET A 202 17.63 12.69 46.53
C MET A 202 17.99 12.53 48.02
N ARG A 203 17.56 11.45 48.67
CA ARG A 203 17.86 11.19 50.08
C ARG A 203 19.34 10.89 50.34
N ALA A 204 20.03 10.27 49.40
CA ALA A 204 21.48 10.07 49.50
C ALA A 204 22.24 11.41 49.47
N ALA A 205 21.75 12.38 48.70
CA ALA A 205 22.32 13.73 48.65
C ALA A 205 21.93 14.58 49.87
N ASN A 206 20.73 14.37 50.43
CA ASN A 206 20.26 15.02 51.65
C ASN A 206 19.41 14.06 52.52
N PRO A 207 20.00 13.45 53.57
CA PRO A 207 19.30 12.47 54.41
C PRO A 207 18.20 13.03 55.31
N LYS A 208 18.10 14.35 55.50
CA LYS A 208 17.09 15.02 56.35
C LYS A 208 15.89 15.52 55.56
N LEU A 209 15.89 15.33 54.25
CA LEU A 209 14.89 15.86 53.34
C LEU A 209 13.52 15.23 53.58
N VAL A 210 12.50 16.05 53.81
CA VAL A 210 11.09 15.65 53.77
C VAL A 210 10.58 15.83 52.34
N ILE A 211 9.98 14.80 51.76
CA ILE A 211 9.48 14.83 50.39
C ILE A 211 7.94 14.85 50.41
N TYR A 212 7.35 15.75 49.64
CA TYR A 212 5.92 15.81 49.36
C TYR A 212 5.70 15.33 47.93
N GLY A 213 5.10 14.15 47.78
CA GLY A 213 4.76 13.61 46.46
C GLY A 213 3.49 14.26 45.93
N VAL A 214 3.52 14.77 44.71
CA VAL A 214 2.35 15.31 44.02
C VAL A 214 2.12 14.48 42.77
N LEU A 215 0.98 13.79 42.71
CA LEU A 215 0.61 13.02 41.52
C LEU A 215 0.35 13.97 40.35
N PRO A 216 0.53 13.51 39.10
CA PRO A 216 0.16 14.31 37.94
C PRO A 216 -1.35 14.62 37.95
N ILE A 217 -1.73 15.73 37.33
CA ILE A 217 -3.15 16.01 37.03
C ILE A 217 -3.63 15.16 35.83
N PRO A 218 -4.95 14.89 35.70
CA PRO A 218 -5.51 14.21 34.54
C PRO A 218 -5.04 14.77 33.19
N SER A 219 -4.55 13.88 32.31
CA SER A 219 -4.26 14.19 30.91
C SER A 219 -5.45 13.88 30.01
N TYR A 220 -5.78 14.83 29.14
CA TYR A 220 -6.81 14.72 28.10
C TYR A 220 -6.22 14.79 26.68
N MET A 221 -4.91 14.61 26.55
CA MET A 221 -4.22 14.65 25.26
C MET A 221 -4.76 13.57 24.32
N GLY A 222 -5.38 13.94 23.20
CA GLY A 222 -6.05 12.98 22.32
C GLY A 222 -7.38 12.39 22.82
N GLY A 223 -7.99 12.95 23.88
CA GLY A 223 -9.31 12.56 24.41
C GLY A 223 -9.29 12.22 25.90
N ASN A 224 -10.37 11.62 26.43
CA ASN A 224 -10.45 11.23 27.84
C ASN A 224 -9.60 9.98 28.13
N ASN A 225 -8.32 10.19 28.41
CA ASN A 225 -7.33 9.13 28.63
C ASN A 225 -7.23 8.65 30.08
N LEU A 226 -8.19 9.00 30.93
CA LEU A 226 -8.24 8.49 32.31
C LEU A 226 -8.26 6.96 32.36
N ASN A 227 -8.98 6.35 31.41
CA ASN A 227 -9.18 4.90 31.29
C ASN A 227 -8.70 4.31 29.96
N VAL A 228 -8.11 5.13 29.08
CA VAL A 228 -7.52 4.68 27.82
C VAL A 228 -6.04 4.38 28.04
N LYS A 229 -5.55 3.28 27.47
CA LYS A 229 -4.15 2.88 27.59
C LYS A 229 -3.29 3.75 26.67
N GLY A 230 -2.24 4.36 27.23
CA GLY A 230 -1.19 5.04 26.47
C GLY A 230 -0.30 4.06 25.72
N GLN A 231 0.77 4.57 25.09
CA GLN A 231 1.68 3.77 24.25
C GLN A 231 2.32 2.58 25.00
N ALA A 232 2.61 2.77 26.29
CA ALA A 232 3.15 1.74 27.18
C ALA A 232 2.12 0.68 27.64
N GLY A 233 0.84 0.83 27.31
CA GLY A 233 -0.21 -0.16 27.62
C GLY A 233 -0.87 -0.03 29.00
N TYR A 234 -0.66 1.08 29.72
CA TYR A 234 -1.36 1.43 30.96
C TYR A 234 -2.14 2.74 30.84
N THR A 235 -3.14 2.94 31.69
CA THR A 235 -3.97 4.15 31.76
C THR A 235 -3.38 5.20 32.71
N PHE A 236 -3.89 6.44 32.66
CA PHE A 236 -3.54 7.47 33.64
C PHE A 236 -3.80 7.02 35.08
N ASN A 237 -4.96 6.41 35.35
CA ASN A 237 -5.28 5.93 36.69
C ASN A 237 -4.28 4.87 37.19
N GLN A 238 -3.88 3.94 36.33
CA GLN A 238 -2.86 2.94 36.66
C GLN A 238 -1.51 3.58 36.94
N LEU A 239 -1.12 4.61 36.18
CA LEU A 239 0.09 5.38 36.44
C LEU A 239 0.00 6.08 37.80
N ALA A 240 -1.04 6.87 38.05
CA ALA A 240 -1.21 7.61 39.30
C ALA A 240 -1.21 6.67 40.53
N ASP A 241 -1.89 5.53 40.44
CA ASP A 241 -1.88 4.51 41.51
C ASP A 241 -0.49 3.90 41.70
N ALA A 242 0.25 3.63 40.62
CA ALA A 242 1.60 3.09 40.70
C ALA A 242 2.59 4.08 41.31
N LEU A 243 2.50 5.37 40.97
CA LEU A 243 3.32 6.42 41.57
C LEU A 243 2.99 6.59 43.05
N LYS A 244 1.70 6.61 43.39
CA LYS A 244 1.22 6.64 44.78
C LYS A 244 1.79 5.48 45.60
N GLN A 245 1.78 4.26 45.06
CA GLN A 245 2.39 3.09 45.71
C GLN A 245 3.89 3.26 45.96
N VAL A 246 4.63 3.89 45.03
CA VAL A 246 6.05 4.18 45.25
C VAL A 246 6.19 5.13 46.42
N TYR A 247 5.53 6.29 46.39
CA TYR A 247 5.62 7.26 47.48
C TYR A 247 5.22 6.69 48.84
N THR A 248 4.07 6.02 48.93
CA THR A 248 3.62 5.43 50.21
C THR A 248 4.56 4.36 50.73
N SER A 249 5.26 3.62 49.84
CA SER A 249 6.28 2.65 50.27
C SER A 249 7.51 3.28 50.92
N PHE A 250 7.71 4.60 50.77
CA PHE A 250 8.73 5.38 51.46
C PHE A 250 8.18 6.17 52.66
N GLY A 251 6.89 6.01 53.00
CA GLY A 251 6.21 6.86 53.99
C GLY A 251 5.99 8.31 53.54
N ILE A 252 6.19 8.61 52.24
CA ILE A 252 6.04 9.96 51.69
C ILE A 252 4.56 10.34 51.61
N PRO A 253 4.13 11.50 52.16
CA PRO A 253 2.77 11.99 51.95
C PRO A 253 2.53 12.30 50.47
N VAL A 254 1.32 11.98 49.98
CA VAL A 254 0.96 12.12 48.56
C VAL A 254 -0.30 12.95 48.37
N LEU A 255 -0.22 14.01 47.58
CA LEU A 255 -1.37 14.72 47.04
C LEU A 255 -1.88 14.00 45.80
N ASP A 256 -3.12 13.54 45.86
CA ASP A 256 -3.80 12.83 44.77
C ASP A 256 -4.99 13.67 44.28
N TRP A 257 -4.80 14.35 43.15
CA TRP A 257 -5.81 15.23 42.53
C TRP A 257 -7.14 14.53 42.19
N ARG A 258 -7.19 13.20 42.22
CA ARG A 258 -8.42 12.43 41.99
C ARG A 258 -9.29 12.34 43.24
N GLN A 259 -8.73 12.58 44.43
CA GLN A 259 -9.47 12.53 45.69
C GLN A 259 -10.50 13.65 45.78
N ALA A 260 -11.66 13.34 46.37
CA ALA A 260 -12.72 14.32 46.60
C ALA A 260 -12.17 15.49 47.45
N GLY A 261 -12.48 16.72 47.05
CA GLY A 261 -11.95 17.94 47.66
C GLY A 261 -10.72 18.53 46.94
N TYR A 262 -9.93 17.71 46.24
CA TYR A 262 -8.73 18.17 45.52
C TYR A 262 -8.89 18.17 43.99
N GLN A 263 -10.06 17.82 43.45
CA GLN A 263 -10.28 17.77 42.00
C GLN A 263 -10.24 19.17 41.35
N VAL A 264 -9.07 19.52 40.82
CA VAL A 264 -8.84 20.78 40.08
C VAL A 264 -9.26 20.69 38.63
N VAL A 265 -9.01 19.54 37.99
CA VAL A 265 -9.29 19.30 36.57
C VAL A 265 -10.11 18.02 36.43
N THR A 266 -11.18 18.09 35.63
CA THR A 266 -12.09 17.00 35.30
C THR A 266 -12.48 17.09 33.83
N ASP A 267 -13.03 16.02 33.26
CA ASP A 267 -13.46 16.03 31.85
C ASP A 267 -14.56 17.08 31.60
N ALA A 268 -15.39 17.35 32.62
CA ALA A 268 -16.46 18.33 32.55
C ALA A 268 -15.96 19.79 32.55
N ASN A 269 -14.78 20.07 33.15
CA ASN A 269 -14.28 21.43 33.31
C ASN A 269 -12.97 21.72 32.55
N ARG A 270 -12.40 20.73 31.83
CA ARG A 270 -11.09 20.85 31.18
C ARG A 270 -10.99 21.99 30.16
N GLN A 271 -12.10 22.36 29.53
CA GLN A 271 -12.14 23.46 28.55
C GLN A 271 -11.89 24.82 29.20
N GLN A 272 -12.22 24.95 30.50
CA GLN A 272 -12.02 26.18 31.27
C GLN A 272 -10.74 26.12 32.11
N THR A 273 -10.35 24.94 32.58
CA THR A 273 -9.24 24.77 33.53
C THR A 273 -7.90 24.53 32.86
N LEU A 274 -7.87 24.05 31.61
CA LEU A 274 -6.65 23.82 30.84
C LEU A 274 -6.54 24.79 29.67
N GLY A 275 -5.41 25.49 29.54
CA GLY A 275 -5.14 26.49 28.51
C GLY A 275 -4.95 25.90 27.12
N ASP A 276 -4.45 24.65 27.02
CA ASP A 276 -4.44 23.85 25.78
C ASP A 276 -5.64 22.90 25.66
N HIS A 277 -6.52 22.87 26.67
CA HIS A 277 -7.64 21.93 26.79
C HIS A 277 -7.22 20.44 26.92
N GLU A 278 -5.93 20.15 27.07
CA GLU A 278 -5.38 18.79 27.09
C GLU A 278 -4.70 18.46 28.42
N VAL A 279 -3.70 19.23 28.85
CA VAL A 279 -2.93 18.90 30.07
C VAL A 279 -2.45 20.13 30.85
N HIS A 280 -2.32 21.30 30.23
CA HIS A 280 -1.66 22.43 30.88
C HIS A 280 -2.65 23.42 31.51
N PRO A 281 -2.57 23.69 32.84
CA PRO A 281 -3.50 24.56 33.55
C PRO A 281 -3.49 26.02 33.08
N THR A 282 -4.64 26.69 33.20
CA THR A 282 -4.74 28.15 33.11
C THR A 282 -4.15 28.82 34.36
N GLN A 283 -3.87 30.14 34.30
CA GLN A 283 -3.40 30.92 35.46
C GLN A 283 -4.30 30.78 36.70
N ASP A 284 -5.63 30.80 36.51
CA ASP A 284 -6.60 30.64 37.61
C ASP A 284 -6.56 29.22 38.18
N THR A 285 -6.35 28.23 37.32
CA THR A 285 -6.22 26.83 37.76
C THR A 285 -4.90 26.64 38.52
N TYR A 286 -3.80 27.27 38.11
CA TYR A 286 -2.56 27.29 38.89
C TYR A 286 -2.73 27.93 40.26
N ALA A 287 -3.51 29.00 40.38
CA ALA A 287 -3.86 29.59 41.68
C ALA A 287 -4.62 28.60 42.57
N LYS A 288 -5.67 27.98 42.04
CA LYS A 288 -6.44 26.96 42.77
C LYS A 288 -5.59 25.74 43.16
N MET A 289 -4.68 25.31 42.29
CA MET A 289 -3.74 24.24 42.61
C MET A 289 -2.83 24.63 43.77
N ALA A 290 -2.26 25.84 43.76
CA ALA A 290 -1.40 26.32 44.84
C ALA A 290 -2.14 26.41 46.17
N ASP A 291 -3.38 26.89 46.20
CA ASP A 291 -4.22 26.95 47.41
C ASP A 291 -4.46 25.56 48.00
N LEU A 292 -4.88 24.61 47.16
CA LEU A 292 -5.15 23.23 47.58
C LEU A 292 -3.87 22.49 48.00
N MET A 293 -2.75 22.74 47.31
CA MET A 293 -1.44 22.22 47.70
C MET A 293 -1.00 22.78 49.04
N ALA A 294 -1.14 24.09 49.26
CA ALA A 294 -0.78 24.73 50.52
C ALA A 294 -1.62 24.18 51.68
N GLN A 295 -2.94 24.10 51.48
CA GLN A 295 -3.86 23.52 52.46
C GLN A 295 -3.45 22.09 52.81
N TRP A 296 -3.26 21.24 51.80
CA TRP A 296 -2.84 19.85 52.01
C TRP A 296 -1.49 19.73 52.71
N MET A 297 -0.48 20.50 52.29
CA MET A 297 0.86 20.48 52.88
C MET A 297 0.82 20.91 54.36
N ILE A 298 0.06 21.96 54.67
CA ILE A 298 -0.19 22.42 56.04
C ILE A 298 -0.86 21.31 56.84
N GLU A 299 -1.99 20.77 56.37
CA GLU A 299 -2.76 19.73 57.05
C GLU A 299 -1.89 18.49 57.38
N VAL A 300 -1.09 17.99 56.44
CA VAL A 300 -0.24 16.81 56.69
C VAL A 300 0.96 17.10 57.58
N SER A 301 1.45 18.34 57.58
CA SER A 301 2.62 18.75 58.37
C SER A 301 2.30 19.15 59.82
N THR A 302 1.04 19.47 60.11
CA THR A 302 0.59 19.89 61.45
C THR A 302 -0.44 18.97 62.08
N ALA A 303 -0.76 17.84 61.46
CA ALA A 303 -1.62 16.82 62.07
C ALA A 303 -1.02 16.33 63.41
N ASP A 304 -1.86 16.00 64.40
CA ASP A 304 -1.40 15.49 65.68
C ASP A 304 -0.48 14.26 65.50
N ASN A 305 0.74 14.32 66.04
CA ASN A 305 1.82 13.33 65.87
C ASN A 305 2.47 13.25 64.47
N SER A 306 2.33 14.27 63.62
CA SER A 306 3.05 14.34 62.34
C SER A 306 4.55 14.63 62.55
N ASN A 307 5.36 13.57 62.57
CA ASN A 307 6.80 13.68 62.33
C ASN A 307 7.12 13.11 60.95
N LEU A 308 6.91 13.92 59.91
CA LEU A 308 7.08 13.50 58.52
C LEU A 308 8.48 12.93 58.25
N ALA A 309 9.51 13.55 58.83
CA ALA A 309 10.90 13.09 58.70
C ALA A 309 11.14 11.70 59.32
N GLU A 310 10.46 11.36 60.42
CA GLU A 310 10.53 10.02 61.03
C GLU A 310 9.64 8.99 60.34
N ASN A 311 8.51 9.42 59.78
CA ASN A 311 7.59 8.56 59.04
C ASN A 311 8.16 8.14 57.68
N GLU A 312 8.94 9.03 57.06
CA GLU A 312 9.65 8.76 55.83
C GLU A 312 10.83 7.80 56.05
N HIS A 313 10.89 6.71 55.27
CA HIS A 313 11.87 5.64 55.41
C HIS A 313 12.24 5.05 54.04
N ASP A 314 13.36 4.35 53.91
CA ASP A 314 13.70 3.70 52.64
C ASP A 314 12.73 2.55 52.33
N SER A 315 12.24 2.52 51.09
CA SER A 315 11.27 1.53 50.64
C SER A 315 11.91 0.14 50.55
N LYS A 316 11.23 -0.85 51.15
CA LYS A 316 11.58 -2.28 51.00
C LYS A 316 10.76 -2.98 49.92
N THR A 317 9.86 -2.25 49.25
CA THR A 317 8.98 -2.80 48.21
C THR A 317 9.78 -3.13 46.96
N ASN A 318 9.53 -4.32 46.40
CA ASN A 318 10.09 -4.75 45.13
C ASN A 318 9.09 -4.48 44.00
N PHE A 319 9.35 -3.44 43.21
CA PHE A 319 8.56 -3.12 42.02
C PHE A 319 9.02 -3.97 40.84
N ILE A 320 8.11 -4.72 40.23
CA ILE A 320 8.45 -5.70 39.19
C ILE A 320 8.28 -5.10 37.79
N SER A 321 9.36 -5.03 37.02
CA SER A 321 9.32 -4.64 35.60
C SER A 321 8.94 -5.83 34.72
N ASN A 322 7.95 -5.62 33.85
CA ASN A 322 7.43 -6.61 32.91
C ASN A 322 7.07 -5.95 31.58
N GLY A 323 7.81 -6.29 30.53
CA GLY A 323 7.59 -5.81 29.18
C GLY A 323 8.73 -4.96 28.65
N TRP A 324 8.43 -4.19 27.60
CA TRP A 324 9.40 -3.31 26.97
C TRP A 324 9.80 -2.16 27.88
N GLN A 325 11.07 -1.79 27.82
CA GLN A 325 11.61 -0.61 28.47
C GLN A 325 12.82 -0.11 27.69
N THR A 326 13.22 1.12 27.93
CA THR A 326 14.43 1.72 27.37
C THR A 326 15.17 2.36 28.52
N ASP A 327 16.45 2.02 28.66
CA ASP A 327 17.30 2.54 29.73
C ASP A 327 17.75 3.99 29.45
N GLU A 328 18.42 4.61 30.42
CA GLU A 328 18.94 5.99 30.28
C GLU A 328 20.05 6.11 29.22
N SER A 329 20.60 4.99 28.75
CA SER A 329 21.59 4.96 27.67
C SER A 329 20.95 4.80 26.29
N GLY A 330 19.62 4.69 26.22
CA GLY A 330 18.86 4.48 24.98
C GLY A 330 18.79 3.02 24.52
N ASN A 331 19.24 2.06 25.33
CA ASN A 331 19.12 0.63 25.03
C ASN A 331 17.66 0.21 25.19
N ARG A 332 17.05 -0.29 24.12
CA ARG A 332 15.72 -0.88 24.15
C ARG A 332 15.80 -2.31 24.69
N GLU A 333 15.16 -2.60 25.79
CA GLU A 333 15.25 -3.88 26.51
C GLU A 333 13.86 -4.51 26.70
N TYR A 334 13.84 -5.78 27.08
CA TYR A 334 12.62 -6.47 27.48
C TYR A 334 12.82 -7.16 28.82
N ALA A 335 11.98 -6.85 29.80
CA ALA A 335 12.04 -7.41 31.15
C ALA A 335 10.94 -8.47 31.35
N THR A 336 11.27 -9.54 32.08
CA THR A 336 10.30 -10.49 32.62
C THR A 336 10.65 -10.75 34.07
N ASN A 337 9.75 -10.39 34.99
CA ASN A 337 9.98 -10.40 36.43
C ASN A 337 11.29 -9.68 36.82
N SER A 338 11.50 -8.49 36.27
CA SER A 338 12.71 -7.67 36.42
C SER A 338 14.01 -8.28 35.85
N VAL A 339 13.96 -9.45 35.20
CA VAL A 339 15.11 -10.04 34.51
C VAL A 339 15.13 -9.60 33.06
N LEU A 340 16.23 -9.00 32.62
CA LEU A 340 16.39 -8.52 31.24
C LEU A 340 16.65 -9.67 30.26
N ALA A 341 16.03 -9.57 29.09
CA ALA A 341 16.26 -10.45 27.96
C ALA A 341 17.73 -10.39 27.50
N SER A 342 18.26 -11.54 27.11
CA SER A 342 19.62 -11.69 26.57
C SER A 342 19.62 -12.78 25.49
N GLY A 343 20.36 -12.55 24.41
CA GLY A 343 20.36 -13.39 23.23
C GLY A 343 19.01 -13.42 22.53
N PHE A 344 18.70 -14.56 21.90
CA PHE A 344 17.40 -14.76 21.24
C PHE A 344 16.26 -14.92 22.27
N LYS A 345 15.17 -14.19 22.05
CA LYS A 345 13.90 -14.38 22.77
C LYS A 345 12.73 -14.31 21.80
N ASN A 346 11.76 -15.21 21.99
CA ASN A 346 10.47 -15.14 21.33
C ASN A 346 9.51 -14.39 22.26
N ILE A 347 9.01 -13.24 21.82
CA ILE A 347 8.09 -12.37 22.54
C ILE A 347 6.83 -12.25 21.69
N ASN A 348 5.71 -12.78 22.20
CA ASN A 348 4.40 -12.76 21.52
C ASN A 348 4.42 -13.35 20.09
N GLY A 349 5.21 -14.40 19.85
CA GLY A 349 5.32 -15.06 18.54
C GLY A 349 6.31 -14.41 17.58
N GLN A 350 6.92 -13.28 17.95
CA GLN A 350 7.97 -12.62 17.20
C GLN A 350 9.33 -12.86 17.87
N GLY A 351 10.31 -13.30 17.09
CA GLY A 351 11.67 -13.45 17.55
C GLY A 351 12.42 -12.11 17.56
N TYR A 352 13.17 -11.85 18.63
CA TYR A 352 14.03 -10.70 18.84
C TYR A 352 15.41 -11.17 19.31
N PHE A 353 16.44 -10.37 19.05
CA PHE A 353 17.78 -10.64 19.56
C PHE A 353 18.29 -9.49 20.42
N PHE A 354 18.67 -9.79 21.65
CA PHE A 354 19.22 -8.83 22.62
C PHE A 354 20.72 -9.09 22.78
N ASN A 355 21.53 -8.04 22.77
CA ASN A 355 22.97 -8.13 22.92
C ASN A 355 23.32 -8.63 24.34
N PRO A 356 24.02 -9.78 24.48
CA PRO A 356 24.36 -10.30 25.80
C PRO A 356 25.26 -9.41 26.66
N SER A 357 25.96 -8.42 26.09
CA SER A 357 26.85 -7.54 26.85
C SER A 357 26.13 -6.40 27.57
N ASN A 358 24.97 -5.97 27.08
CA ASN A 358 24.24 -4.82 27.61
C ASN A 358 22.72 -4.99 27.61
N ASN A 359 22.20 -6.18 27.28
CA ASN A 359 20.78 -6.52 27.22
C ASN A 359 19.92 -5.69 26.23
N GLY A 360 20.52 -4.75 25.50
CA GLY A 360 19.84 -3.92 24.51
C GLY A 360 19.49 -4.72 23.25
N LEU A 361 18.35 -4.40 22.65
CA LEU A 361 17.86 -4.96 21.41
C LEU A 361 18.85 -4.65 20.29
N LEU A 362 19.33 -5.71 19.62
CA LEU A 362 20.31 -5.60 18.56
C LEU A 362 19.64 -5.10 17.27
N LYS A 363 19.63 -3.79 17.05
CA LYS A 363 18.96 -3.12 15.91
C LYS A 363 19.89 -2.22 15.10
N GLY A 364 19.38 -1.65 14.01
CA GLY A 364 20.06 -0.63 13.17
C GLY A 364 20.74 -1.16 11.90
N LYS A 365 20.96 -2.47 11.78
CA LYS A 365 21.49 -3.11 10.57
C LYS A 365 21.11 -4.58 10.47
N ASN A 366 21.03 -5.09 9.26
CA ASN A 366 20.93 -6.53 9.01
C ASN A 366 22.24 -7.22 9.38
N GLN A 367 22.20 -8.21 10.28
CA GLN A 367 23.42 -8.86 10.77
C GLN A 367 23.18 -10.27 11.29
N LEU A 368 24.25 -11.07 11.33
CA LEU A 368 24.26 -12.33 12.06
C LEU A 368 24.60 -12.09 13.52
N ALA A 369 23.91 -12.76 14.42
CA ALA A 369 24.17 -12.73 15.86
C ALA A 369 24.21 -14.16 16.42
N MET A 370 24.99 -14.38 17.46
CA MET A 370 25.17 -15.70 18.05
C MET A 370 24.82 -15.73 19.53
N ALA A 371 24.05 -16.73 19.94
CA ALA A 371 23.74 -17.01 21.34
C ALA A 371 23.51 -18.51 21.53
N GLY A 372 24.06 -19.08 22.61
CA GLY A 372 23.87 -20.50 22.94
C GLY A 372 24.30 -21.47 21.83
N GLY A 373 25.39 -21.16 21.11
CA GLY A 373 25.90 -21.97 20.00
C GLY A 373 25.07 -21.89 18.71
N LYS A 374 24.02 -21.07 18.68
CA LYS A 374 23.13 -20.88 17.52
C LYS A 374 23.38 -19.52 16.88
N THR A 375 23.27 -19.46 15.56
CA THR A 375 23.40 -18.23 14.77
C THR A 375 22.02 -17.79 14.28
N TYR A 376 21.70 -16.51 14.41
CA TYR A 376 20.42 -15.91 14.03
C TYR A 376 20.68 -14.79 13.02
N TYR A 377 19.74 -14.56 12.10
CA TYR A 377 19.76 -13.37 11.25
C TYR A 377 18.78 -12.33 11.80
N VAL A 378 19.33 -11.18 12.18
CA VAL A 378 18.63 -10.09 12.83
C VAL A 378 18.45 -8.95 11.84
N ALA A 379 17.21 -8.52 11.65
CA ALA A 379 16.84 -7.41 10.79
C ALA A 379 17.12 -6.04 11.44
N THR A 380 16.98 -4.98 10.67
CA THR A 380 17.24 -3.59 11.10
C THR A 380 16.41 -3.14 12.30
N ASP A 381 15.24 -3.72 12.52
CA ASP A 381 14.34 -3.41 13.65
C ASP A 381 14.63 -4.27 14.91
N GLY A 382 15.60 -5.18 14.84
CA GLY A 382 15.95 -6.11 15.91
C GLY A 382 15.20 -7.43 15.91
N THR A 383 14.30 -7.65 14.94
CA THR A 383 13.58 -8.93 14.80
C THR A 383 14.46 -10.00 14.14
N THR A 384 14.33 -11.25 14.58
CA THR A 384 14.98 -12.38 13.90
C THR A 384 14.13 -12.89 12.75
N GLN A 385 14.74 -13.23 11.63
CA GLN A 385 14.04 -13.63 10.41
C GLN A 385 14.12 -15.13 10.14
N GLU A 386 13.13 -15.61 9.38
CA GLU A 386 13.02 -16.97 8.87
C GLU A 386 13.44 -17.05 7.39
N GLY A 387 13.61 -18.28 6.89
CA GLY A 387 13.81 -18.57 5.48
C GLY A 387 15.27 -18.51 5.02
N ILE A 388 15.44 -18.57 3.70
CA ILE A 388 16.74 -18.63 3.05
C ILE A 388 17.26 -17.20 2.81
N LYS A 389 18.39 -16.86 3.43
CA LYS A 389 19.00 -15.51 3.35
C LYS A 389 20.42 -15.59 2.80
N LEU A 390 20.77 -14.62 1.97
CA LEU A 390 22.14 -14.39 1.53
C LEU A 390 22.78 -13.35 2.44
N VAL A 391 23.83 -13.74 3.16
CA VAL A 391 24.55 -12.86 4.08
C VAL A 391 26.04 -12.93 3.78
N ASN A 392 26.64 -11.80 3.43
CA ASN A 392 28.07 -11.68 3.07
C ASN A 392 28.53 -12.75 2.04
N GLY A 393 27.72 -12.96 0.99
CA GLY A 393 28.02 -13.93 -0.08
C GLY A 393 27.77 -15.39 0.27
N LYS A 394 27.31 -15.71 1.49
CA LYS A 394 26.97 -17.06 1.93
C LYS A 394 25.48 -17.22 2.19
N TRP A 395 24.91 -18.32 1.70
CA TRP A 395 23.51 -18.67 1.93
C TRP A 395 23.34 -19.39 3.27
N TYR A 396 22.28 -19.00 3.99
CA TYR A 396 21.85 -19.58 5.26
C TYR A 396 20.37 -19.89 5.19
N ASP A 397 19.94 -20.94 5.90
CA ASP A 397 18.54 -21.29 6.05
C ASP A 397 18.14 -21.20 7.52
N PHE A 398 17.28 -20.23 7.85
CA PHE A 398 16.84 -19.91 9.21
C PHE A 398 15.53 -20.58 9.63
N GLY A 399 15.06 -21.62 8.93
CA GLY A 399 13.82 -22.26 9.33
C GLY A 399 12.57 -21.54 8.85
N SER A 400 11.44 -22.22 8.99
CA SER A 400 10.08 -21.64 8.89
C SER A 400 9.19 -22.12 10.05
N ASN A 401 9.81 -22.68 11.10
CA ASN A 401 9.18 -23.32 12.24
C ASN A 401 9.36 -22.51 13.54
N LYS A 402 9.59 -21.20 13.43
CA LYS A 402 9.77 -20.26 14.55
C LYS A 402 10.97 -20.57 15.45
N THR A 403 11.96 -21.29 14.94
CA THR A 403 13.23 -21.53 15.64
C THR A 403 14.31 -20.49 15.33
N TYR A 404 14.23 -19.83 14.17
CA TYR A 404 15.03 -18.66 13.74
C TYR A 404 16.55 -18.84 13.68
N TYR A 405 17.10 -20.02 13.99
CA TYR A 405 18.53 -20.25 13.93
C TYR A 405 18.95 -20.92 12.63
N ALA A 406 20.17 -20.58 12.20
CA ALA A 406 20.74 -21.07 10.96
C ALA A 406 20.97 -22.58 11.01
N ARG A 407 20.56 -23.24 9.93
CA ARG A 407 20.79 -24.65 9.66
C ARG A 407 21.86 -24.78 8.57
N ASN A 408 22.48 -25.96 8.47
CA ASN A 408 23.36 -26.25 7.35
C ASN A 408 22.57 -26.19 6.04
N PHE A 409 22.90 -25.21 5.19
CA PHE A 409 22.23 -25.04 3.91
C PHE A 409 22.87 -25.94 2.84
N THR A 410 22.33 -27.14 2.69
CA THR A 410 22.76 -28.14 1.69
C THR A 410 21.64 -28.52 0.74
N GLN A 411 20.55 -27.76 0.73
CA GLN A 411 19.36 -28.05 -0.06
C GLN A 411 19.65 -27.93 -1.56
N SER A 412 18.97 -28.77 -2.34
CA SER A 412 18.96 -28.74 -3.80
C SER A 412 17.53 -28.57 -4.30
N GLY A 413 17.37 -27.91 -5.44
CA GLY A 413 16.08 -27.75 -6.10
C GLY A 413 15.64 -26.30 -6.26
N TYR A 414 14.38 -26.15 -6.67
CA TYR A 414 13.73 -24.88 -6.93
C TYR A 414 13.14 -24.30 -5.63
N LEU A 415 13.81 -23.29 -5.08
CA LEU A 415 13.53 -22.73 -3.76
C LEU A 415 13.19 -21.24 -3.87
N ASN A 416 12.21 -20.79 -3.09
CA ASN A 416 11.92 -19.37 -2.96
C ASN A 416 12.83 -18.74 -1.92
N THR A 417 13.32 -17.54 -2.22
CA THR A 417 14.15 -16.73 -1.32
C THR A 417 13.60 -15.31 -1.27
N ASP A 418 14.09 -14.47 -0.36
CA ASP A 418 13.76 -13.03 -0.37
C ASP A 418 14.08 -12.34 -1.70
N GLN A 419 15.01 -12.91 -2.47
CA GLN A 419 15.47 -12.38 -3.76
C GLN A 419 14.81 -13.10 -4.94
N GLY A 420 13.68 -13.77 -4.71
CA GLY A 420 12.92 -14.50 -5.71
C GLY A 420 13.29 -15.98 -5.84
N TRP A 421 12.72 -16.60 -6.88
CA TRP A 421 12.87 -18.02 -7.15
C TRP A 421 14.26 -18.38 -7.67
N ARG A 422 14.86 -19.41 -7.07
CA ARG A 422 16.21 -19.83 -7.36
C ARG A 422 16.36 -21.35 -7.49
N TRP A 423 17.39 -21.78 -8.22
CA TRP A 423 17.83 -23.17 -8.20
C TRP A 423 19.15 -23.32 -7.46
N PHE A 424 19.18 -24.25 -6.51
CA PHE A 424 20.37 -24.63 -5.76
C PHE A 424 20.75 -26.08 -6.02
N GLU A 425 22.04 -26.37 -5.93
CA GLU A 425 22.62 -27.71 -5.90
C GLU A 425 23.61 -27.82 -4.75
N ASN A 426 23.29 -28.66 -3.77
CA ASN A 426 24.06 -28.83 -2.55
C ASN A 426 24.38 -27.49 -1.87
N GLY A 427 23.37 -26.61 -1.79
CA GLY A 427 23.49 -25.26 -1.22
C GLY A 427 24.17 -24.21 -2.10
N LYS A 428 24.61 -24.58 -3.32
CA LYS A 428 25.29 -23.65 -4.25
C LYS A 428 24.34 -23.20 -5.36
N PRO A 429 24.40 -21.92 -5.79
CA PRO A 429 23.58 -21.44 -6.91
C PRO A 429 23.93 -22.15 -8.21
N TYR A 430 22.92 -22.55 -8.98
CA TYR A 430 23.07 -23.26 -10.25
C TYR A 430 22.94 -22.34 -11.47
N THR A 431 23.71 -22.62 -12.53
CA THR A 431 23.57 -21.96 -13.84
C THR A 431 23.30 -23.00 -14.91
N GLY A 432 22.23 -22.80 -15.69
CA GLY A 432 21.82 -23.69 -16.77
C GLY A 432 20.34 -24.07 -16.68
N PHE A 433 19.96 -25.13 -17.40
CA PHE A 433 18.58 -25.64 -17.42
C PHE A 433 18.31 -26.69 -16.33
N ARG A 434 17.10 -26.63 -15.76
CA ARG A 434 16.51 -27.69 -14.92
C ARG A 434 15.06 -27.92 -15.30
N SER A 435 14.69 -29.20 -15.37
CA SER A 435 13.29 -29.60 -15.55
C SER A 435 12.58 -29.50 -14.20
N TYR A 436 11.45 -28.82 -14.18
CA TYR A 436 10.60 -28.69 -13.00
C TYR A 436 9.15 -28.57 -13.45
N TYR A 437 8.25 -29.35 -12.84
CA TYR A 437 6.81 -29.29 -13.06
C TYR A 437 6.39 -29.25 -14.56
N GLY A 438 7.01 -30.12 -15.36
CA GLY A 438 6.67 -30.33 -16.78
C GLY A 438 7.21 -29.28 -17.76
N ALA A 439 8.07 -28.37 -17.34
CA ALA A 439 8.77 -27.44 -18.24
C ALA A 439 10.25 -27.32 -17.87
N TYR A 440 11.03 -26.66 -18.73
CA TYR A 440 12.40 -26.29 -18.44
C TYR A 440 12.46 -24.85 -17.93
N TYR A 441 13.29 -24.61 -16.94
CA TYR A 441 13.61 -23.29 -16.41
C TYR A 441 15.11 -23.03 -16.58
N TYR A 442 15.47 -21.80 -16.91
CA TYR A 442 16.87 -21.40 -17.05
C TYR A 442 17.30 -20.52 -15.88
N PHE A 443 18.45 -20.83 -15.30
CA PHE A 443 19.00 -20.14 -14.14
C PHE A 443 20.38 -19.55 -14.45
N ILE A 444 20.68 -18.39 -13.89
CA ILE A 444 22.01 -17.78 -13.90
C ILE A 444 22.39 -17.43 -12.47
N ASN A 445 23.46 -18.03 -11.95
CA ASN A 445 23.88 -17.89 -10.55
C ASN A 445 22.70 -18.13 -9.59
N GLY A 446 21.96 -19.18 -9.87
CA GLY A 446 20.77 -19.61 -9.15
C GLY A 446 19.53 -18.78 -9.49
N VAL A 447 19.61 -17.61 -10.13
CA VAL A 447 18.46 -16.74 -10.41
C VAL A 447 17.65 -17.25 -11.60
N ARG A 448 16.35 -17.51 -11.40
CA ARG A 448 15.44 -17.85 -12.51
C ARG A 448 15.38 -16.71 -13.52
N GLN A 449 15.52 -17.04 -14.80
CA GLN A 449 15.38 -16.08 -15.90
C GLN A 449 13.94 -16.07 -16.42
N GLU A 450 13.50 -14.89 -16.86
CA GLU A 450 12.14 -14.61 -17.36
C GLU A 450 12.23 -13.78 -18.65
N ASN A 451 11.28 -13.99 -19.56
CA ASN A 451 11.18 -13.29 -20.86
C ASN A 451 12.50 -13.23 -21.63
N LYS A 452 13.21 -14.36 -21.72
CA LYS A 452 14.60 -14.39 -22.15
C LYS A 452 14.88 -15.50 -23.16
N TRP A 453 15.59 -15.13 -24.22
CA TRP A 453 16.22 -16.08 -25.13
C TRP A 453 17.44 -16.71 -24.47
N VAL A 454 17.52 -18.03 -24.50
CA VAL A 454 18.61 -18.80 -23.89
C VAL A 454 19.03 -19.93 -24.83
N SER A 455 20.29 -20.35 -24.76
CA SER A 455 20.83 -21.43 -25.58
C SER A 455 21.42 -22.52 -24.70
N GLN A 456 21.09 -23.78 -25.00
CA GLN A 456 21.58 -24.95 -24.28
C GLN A 456 21.51 -26.18 -25.19
N TRP A 457 22.45 -27.12 -25.03
CA TRP A 457 22.45 -28.37 -25.81
C TRP A 457 22.40 -28.11 -27.33
N GLY A 458 23.08 -27.06 -27.80
CA GLY A 458 23.08 -26.65 -29.22
C GLY A 458 21.78 -26.03 -29.75
N ASN A 459 20.76 -25.87 -28.91
CA ASN A 459 19.43 -25.41 -29.29
C ASN A 459 19.10 -24.06 -28.64
N LYS A 460 18.19 -23.29 -29.28
CA LYS A 460 17.70 -22.00 -28.78
C LYS A 460 16.30 -22.17 -28.19
N TYR A 461 16.05 -21.55 -27.04
CA TYR A 461 14.79 -21.61 -26.31
C TYR A 461 14.38 -20.20 -25.90
N TYR A 462 13.11 -20.04 -25.55
CA TYR A 462 12.61 -18.84 -24.88
C TYR A 462 11.93 -19.23 -23.57
N VAL A 463 12.34 -18.59 -22.47
CA VAL A 463 11.65 -18.70 -21.18
C VAL A 463 10.69 -17.53 -21.03
N GLY A 464 9.42 -17.80 -20.73
CA GLY A 464 8.36 -16.80 -20.59
C GLY A 464 8.45 -16.00 -19.29
N SER A 465 7.42 -15.21 -18.99
CA SER A 465 7.33 -14.38 -17.78
C SER A 465 7.25 -15.20 -16.49
N ASP A 466 6.69 -16.39 -16.57
CA ASP A 466 6.69 -17.39 -15.50
C ASP A 466 7.96 -18.28 -15.53
N GLY A 467 8.97 -17.91 -16.32
CA GLY A 467 10.28 -18.55 -16.41
C GLY A 467 10.25 -19.96 -17.01
N ARG A 468 9.08 -20.46 -17.41
CA ARG A 468 8.93 -21.72 -18.11
C ARG A 468 9.38 -21.54 -19.55
N SER A 469 10.07 -22.53 -20.09
CA SER A 469 10.28 -22.65 -21.53
C SER A 469 8.93 -22.78 -22.25
N VAL A 470 8.74 -22.00 -23.31
CA VAL A 470 7.49 -21.96 -24.09
C VAL A 470 7.36 -23.14 -25.10
N GLN A 471 6.14 -23.44 -25.55
CA GLN A 471 5.84 -24.45 -26.59
C GLN A 471 4.77 -23.98 -27.56
N GLY A 472 4.75 -24.55 -28.75
CA GLY A 472 3.82 -24.16 -29.80
C GLY A 472 4.20 -22.81 -30.41
N TYR A 473 3.19 -22.07 -30.84
CA TYR A 473 3.37 -20.81 -31.54
C TYR A 473 3.29 -19.62 -30.57
N HIS A 474 4.31 -18.77 -30.59
CA HIS A 474 4.40 -17.64 -29.69
C HIS A 474 4.89 -16.39 -30.40
N LEU A 475 4.21 -15.28 -30.13
CA LEU A 475 4.68 -13.95 -30.48
C LEU A 475 5.69 -13.44 -29.43
N ILE A 476 6.91 -13.14 -29.88
CA ILE A 476 7.98 -12.61 -29.03
C ILE A 476 8.54 -11.38 -29.73
N ASP A 477 8.44 -10.22 -29.07
CA ASP A 477 8.88 -8.92 -29.60
C ASP A 477 8.32 -8.62 -31.01
N GLY A 478 7.05 -8.99 -31.24
CA GLY A 478 6.35 -8.77 -32.50
C GLY A 478 6.64 -9.79 -33.61
N ILE A 479 7.51 -10.77 -33.37
CA ILE A 479 7.82 -11.85 -34.32
C ILE A 479 7.23 -13.16 -33.82
N ALA A 480 6.47 -13.84 -34.67
CA ALA A 480 5.89 -15.15 -34.37
C ALA A 480 6.93 -16.26 -34.61
N TYR A 481 7.09 -17.14 -33.62
CA TYR A 481 8.02 -18.26 -33.64
C TYR A 481 7.30 -19.58 -33.38
N ASP A 482 7.88 -20.66 -33.88
CA ASP A 482 7.46 -22.03 -33.62
C ASP A 482 8.46 -22.72 -32.68
N PHE A 483 8.00 -23.20 -31.53
CA PHE A 483 8.79 -23.98 -30.58
C PHE A 483 8.43 -25.48 -30.56
N GLY A 484 7.53 -25.91 -31.44
CA GLY A 484 6.96 -27.26 -31.46
C GLY A 484 6.11 -27.56 -30.23
N ASN A 485 5.29 -28.61 -30.30
CA ASN A 485 4.41 -29.02 -29.20
C ASN A 485 4.67 -30.48 -28.75
N ASN A 486 5.92 -30.92 -28.82
CA ASN A 486 6.33 -32.32 -28.63
C ASN A 486 7.21 -32.54 -27.39
N GLY A 487 7.16 -31.66 -26.39
CA GLY A 487 7.97 -31.81 -25.17
C GLY A 487 9.43 -31.35 -25.28
N THR A 488 9.87 -30.83 -26.43
CA THR A 488 11.28 -30.47 -26.65
C THR A 488 11.60 -28.98 -26.49
N PHE A 489 10.60 -28.09 -26.55
CA PHE A 489 10.67 -26.65 -26.23
C PHE A 489 11.63 -25.76 -27.04
N PHE A 490 12.47 -26.34 -27.91
CA PHE A 490 13.42 -25.55 -28.68
C PHE A 490 12.78 -24.92 -29.92
N LEU A 491 13.30 -23.75 -30.29
CA LEU A 491 12.92 -23.01 -31.48
C LEU A 491 13.11 -23.85 -32.75
N ARG A 492 12.03 -24.03 -33.51
CA ARG A 492 12.03 -24.60 -34.87
C ARG A 492 12.34 -23.56 -35.94
N GLY A 493 11.92 -22.32 -35.69
CA GLY A 493 12.14 -21.21 -36.60
C GLY A 493 11.08 -20.13 -36.46
N LYS A 494 11.09 -19.18 -37.40
CA LYS A 494 10.05 -18.17 -37.53
C LYS A 494 8.80 -18.80 -38.15
N LEU A 495 7.63 -18.44 -37.63
CA LEU A 495 6.35 -19.03 -38.03
C LEU A 495 5.96 -18.59 -39.46
N SER A 496 5.27 -19.45 -40.21
CA SER A 496 4.68 -19.09 -41.50
C SER A 496 3.37 -19.84 -41.73
N GLY A 497 2.46 -19.22 -42.48
CA GLY A 497 1.11 -19.74 -42.74
C GLY A 497 0.03 -19.12 -41.86
N TYR A 498 -1.21 -19.58 -42.04
CA TYR A 498 -2.35 -19.15 -41.25
C TYR A 498 -2.36 -19.90 -39.91
N GLN A 499 -1.96 -19.23 -38.82
CA GLN A 499 -1.76 -19.84 -37.50
C GLN A 499 -2.17 -18.88 -36.38
N ASP A 500 -2.41 -19.41 -35.19
CA ASP A 500 -2.61 -18.60 -33.98
C ASP A 500 -1.35 -18.65 -33.09
N ALA A 501 -0.69 -17.49 -32.94
CA ALA A 501 0.50 -17.31 -32.10
C ALA A 501 0.20 -16.54 -30.79
N GLY A 502 -1.08 -16.49 -30.39
CA GLY A 502 -1.57 -15.80 -29.19
C GLY A 502 -2.40 -14.55 -29.47
N ASN A 503 -2.58 -14.16 -30.74
CA ASN A 503 -3.36 -12.99 -31.16
C ASN A 503 -4.50 -13.35 -32.14
N GLY A 504 -4.95 -14.61 -32.09
CA GLY A 504 -5.92 -15.16 -33.04
C GLY A 504 -5.26 -15.62 -34.34
N TRP A 505 -6.10 -16.20 -35.21
CA TRP A 505 -5.66 -16.73 -36.50
C TRP A 505 -5.25 -15.63 -37.46
N LEU A 506 -3.94 -15.51 -37.69
CA LEU A 506 -3.34 -14.56 -38.62
C LEU A 506 -2.48 -15.29 -39.64
N TRP A 507 -2.32 -14.70 -40.82
CA TRP A 507 -1.34 -15.15 -41.80
C TRP A 507 0.02 -14.56 -41.48
N TYR A 508 1.00 -15.43 -41.23
CA TYR A 508 2.39 -15.05 -41.00
C TYR A 508 3.28 -15.43 -42.19
N GLU A 509 4.29 -14.61 -42.45
CA GLU A 509 5.42 -14.93 -43.33
C GLU A 509 6.71 -14.57 -42.64
N ASN A 510 7.60 -15.54 -42.46
CA ASN A 510 8.87 -15.34 -41.74
C ASN A 510 8.68 -14.65 -40.37
N GLY A 511 7.61 -15.03 -39.66
CA GLY A 511 7.24 -14.54 -38.34
C GLY A 511 6.53 -13.20 -38.32
N GLU A 512 6.40 -12.50 -39.44
CA GLU A 512 5.71 -11.20 -39.52
C GLU A 512 4.31 -11.37 -40.09
N VAL A 513 3.38 -10.48 -39.72
CA VAL A 513 2.02 -10.53 -40.24
C VAL A 513 1.96 -10.08 -41.71
N PHE A 514 1.22 -10.83 -42.52
CA PHE A 514 1.16 -10.62 -43.97
C PHE A 514 0.00 -9.70 -44.39
N THR A 515 0.22 -8.84 -45.39
CA THR A 515 -0.85 -8.07 -46.03
C THR A 515 -0.82 -8.31 -47.53
N GLY A 516 -1.93 -8.77 -48.08
CA GLY A 516 -2.03 -9.09 -49.50
C GLY A 516 -2.91 -10.30 -49.78
N PHE A 517 -2.91 -10.72 -51.05
CA PHE A 517 -3.52 -11.99 -51.45
C PHE A 517 -2.60 -13.17 -51.20
N ARG A 518 -3.17 -14.26 -50.69
CA ARG A 518 -2.47 -15.52 -50.57
C ARG A 518 -3.33 -16.69 -51.01
N PHE A 519 -2.75 -17.54 -51.86
CA PHE A 519 -3.41 -18.77 -52.30
C PHE A 519 -3.33 -19.80 -51.19
N TYR A 520 -4.48 -20.27 -50.73
CA TYR A 520 -4.60 -21.22 -49.64
C TYR A 520 -5.90 -22.01 -49.82
N MET A 521 -5.91 -23.30 -49.49
CA MET A 521 -7.11 -24.16 -49.58
C MET A 521 -7.90 -24.04 -50.91
N GLY A 522 -7.20 -23.90 -52.05
CA GLY A 522 -7.82 -23.91 -53.38
C GLY A 522 -8.33 -22.56 -53.91
N THR A 523 -8.17 -21.45 -53.18
CA THR A 523 -8.55 -20.10 -53.63
C THR A 523 -7.63 -19.02 -53.04
N TYR A 524 -7.79 -17.77 -53.47
CA TYR A 524 -7.11 -16.63 -52.87
C TYR A 524 -7.91 -16.07 -51.69
N TYR A 525 -7.19 -15.71 -50.63
CA TYR A 525 -7.73 -14.96 -49.48
C TYR A 525 -7.01 -13.63 -49.38
N TRP A 526 -7.73 -12.58 -48.96
CA TRP A 526 -7.12 -11.29 -48.65
C TRP A 526 -6.84 -11.17 -47.16
N PHE A 527 -5.60 -10.83 -46.82
CA PHE A 527 -5.18 -10.55 -45.46
C PHE A 527 -4.76 -9.10 -45.30
N GLU A 528 -5.08 -8.51 -44.15
CA GLU A 528 -4.66 -7.17 -43.77
C GLU A 528 -4.08 -7.22 -42.36
N LYS A 529 -2.78 -6.91 -42.23
CA LYS A 529 -2.00 -7.16 -41.01
C LYS A 529 -2.19 -8.58 -40.46
N GLY A 530 -2.20 -9.56 -41.37
CA GLY A 530 -2.40 -10.98 -41.10
C GLY A 530 -3.86 -11.39 -40.92
N ALA A 531 -4.79 -10.46 -40.67
CA ALA A 531 -6.19 -10.80 -40.43
C ALA A 531 -6.93 -11.07 -41.74
N ARG A 532 -7.70 -12.15 -41.79
CA ARG A 532 -8.53 -12.50 -42.96
C ARG A 532 -9.66 -11.49 -43.12
N ILE A 533 -9.81 -10.94 -44.31
CA ILE A 533 -10.90 -10.01 -44.64
C ILE A 533 -11.98 -10.73 -45.44
N ASN A 534 -13.23 -10.42 -45.11
CA ASN A 534 -14.43 -11.04 -45.66
C ASN A 534 -15.36 -9.97 -46.28
N ASN A 535 -16.17 -10.34 -47.27
CA ASN A 535 -17.20 -9.51 -47.91
C ASN A 535 -16.68 -8.15 -48.43
N GLN A 536 -15.59 -8.16 -49.19
CA GLN A 536 -14.91 -6.92 -49.58
C GLN A 536 -14.35 -6.97 -51.00
N TRP A 537 -14.37 -5.81 -51.66
CA TRP A 537 -13.62 -5.60 -52.90
C TRP A 537 -12.15 -5.30 -52.60
N ARG A 538 -11.25 -5.89 -53.39
CA ARG A 538 -9.79 -5.67 -53.27
C ARG A 538 -9.15 -5.60 -54.65
N THR A 539 -8.01 -4.93 -54.73
CA THR A 539 -7.24 -4.77 -55.97
C THR A 539 -5.83 -5.28 -55.75
N ALA A 540 -5.34 -6.11 -56.67
CA ALA A 540 -3.96 -6.57 -56.71
C ALA A 540 -3.58 -6.89 -58.15
N TRP A 541 -2.29 -6.75 -58.49
CA TRP A 541 -1.81 -6.97 -59.86
C TRP A 541 -2.59 -6.16 -60.91
N ASN A 542 -3.02 -4.94 -60.57
CA ASN A 542 -3.89 -4.08 -61.38
C ASN A 542 -5.27 -4.69 -61.74
N LEU A 543 -5.70 -5.72 -61.04
CA LEU A 543 -6.97 -6.43 -61.24
C LEU A 543 -7.84 -6.31 -59.99
N LYS A 544 -9.16 -6.34 -60.17
CA LYS A 544 -10.13 -6.21 -59.09
C LYS A 544 -10.74 -7.57 -58.74
N TYR A 545 -10.88 -7.85 -57.46
CA TYR A 545 -11.38 -9.11 -56.90
C TYR A 545 -12.45 -8.83 -55.86
N TYR A 546 -13.31 -9.79 -55.58
CA TYR A 546 -14.22 -9.77 -54.44
C TYR A 546 -13.98 -11.01 -53.58
N VAL A 547 -13.85 -10.82 -52.25
CA VAL A 547 -13.78 -11.92 -51.29
C VAL A 547 -15.13 -12.10 -50.59
N ASP A 548 -15.61 -13.34 -50.51
CA ASP A 548 -16.90 -13.71 -49.93
C ASP A 548 -16.92 -13.64 -48.39
N SER A 549 -18.00 -14.12 -47.78
CA SER A 549 -18.19 -14.15 -46.33
C SER A 549 -17.22 -15.08 -45.60
N GLU A 550 -16.61 -16.01 -46.31
CA GLU A 550 -15.55 -16.90 -45.81
C GLU A 550 -14.15 -16.36 -46.14
N GLY A 551 -14.06 -15.22 -46.84
CA GLY A 551 -12.82 -14.56 -47.24
C GLY A 551 -12.22 -15.10 -48.54
N ARG A 552 -12.94 -15.98 -49.24
CA ARG A 552 -12.49 -16.61 -50.48
C ARG A 552 -12.73 -15.68 -51.66
N ALA A 553 -11.74 -15.54 -52.54
CA ALA A 553 -11.94 -14.88 -53.82
C ALA A 553 -12.98 -15.65 -54.64
N VAL A 554 -13.98 -14.94 -55.14
CA VAL A 554 -15.14 -15.53 -55.82
C VAL A 554 -14.87 -15.82 -57.30
N GLN A 555 -15.69 -16.70 -57.86
CA GLN A 555 -15.72 -17.05 -59.28
C GLN A 555 -17.17 -17.11 -59.80
N GLY A 556 -17.29 -17.20 -61.11
CA GLY A 556 -18.54 -17.46 -61.82
C GLY A 556 -19.02 -16.30 -62.68
N ASP A 557 -19.93 -16.60 -63.61
CA ASP A 557 -20.39 -15.65 -64.63
C ASP A 557 -21.49 -14.70 -64.15
N GLY A 558 -22.02 -14.93 -62.94
CA GLY A 558 -23.12 -14.16 -62.34
C GLY A 558 -23.10 -14.20 -60.82
N TYR A 559 -21.98 -13.88 -60.19
CA TYR A 559 -21.89 -13.78 -58.72
C TYR A 559 -22.57 -12.50 -58.23
N ASN A 560 -23.45 -12.61 -57.23
CA ASN A 560 -24.14 -11.45 -56.67
C ASN A 560 -23.34 -10.78 -55.55
N VAL A 561 -23.11 -9.48 -55.67
CA VAL A 561 -22.54 -8.63 -54.62
C VAL A 561 -23.49 -7.46 -54.42
N ASP A 562 -24.13 -7.40 -53.25
CA ASP A 562 -25.05 -6.32 -52.85
C ASP A 562 -26.11 -5.99 -53.92
N GLY A 563 -26.71 -7.03 -54.52
CA GLY A 563 -27.75 -6.87 -55.52
C GLY A 563 -27.26 -6.64 -56.95
N THR A 564 -25.95 -6.46 -57.18
CA THR A 564 -25.35 -6.37 -58.52
C THR A 564 -24.65 -7.68 -58.89
N TYR A 565 -24.94 -8.19 -60.08
CA TYR A 565 -24.36 -9.42 -60.61
C TYR A 565 -23.08 -9.13 -61.42
N TYR A 566 -22.01 -9.86 -61.13
CA TYR A 566 -20.68 -9.69 -61.73
C TYR A 566 -20.14 -10.99 -62.33
N ASN A 567 -19.29 -10.85 -63.34
CA ASN A 567 -18.57 -11.97 -63.96
C ASN A 567 -17.12 -12.00 -63.45
N PHE A 568 -16.73 -13.12 -62.85
CA PHE A 568 -15.38 -13.44 -62.39
C PHE A 568 -14.76 -14.65 -63.12
N SER A 569 -15.45 -15.21 -64.11
CA SER A 569 -15.12 -16.44 -64.84
C SER A 569 -14.97 -17.69 -63.95
N HIS A 570 -14.79 -18.85 -64.57
CA HIS A 570 -14.55 -20.15 -63.93
C HIS A 570 -13.11 -20.66 -64.18
N ASP A 571 -12.23 -19.81 -64.69
CA ASP A 571 -10.92 -20.18 -65.23
C ASP A 571 -9.77 -20.22 -64.20
N GLY A 572 -10.07 -20.11 -62.90
CA GLY A 572 -9.03 -20.09 -61.87
C GLY A 572 -8.37 -18.72 -61.65
N THR A 573 -8.80 -17.65 -62.33
CA THR A 573 -8.14 -16.33 -62.22
C THR A 573 -8.80 -15.37 -61.24
N PHE A 574 -10.07 -15.60 -60.85
CA PHE A 574 -10.81 -14.91 -59.78
C PHE A 574 -11.04 -13.39 -59.93
N PHE A 575 -10.46 -12.73 -60.94
CA PHE A 575 -10.62 -11.29 -61.10
C PHE A 575 -11.91 -10.93 -61.85
N LEU A 576 -12.45 -9.77 -61.54
CA LEU A 576 -13.61 -9.18 -62.14
C LEU A 576 -13.39 -8.92 -63.63
N ARG A 577 -14.23 -9.54 -64.48
CA ARG A 577 -14.35 -9.24 -65.91
C ARG A 577 -15.26 -8.05 -66.19
N GLY A 578 -16.20 -7.78 -65.28
CA GLY A 578 -17.16 -6.68 -65.39
C GLY A 578 -18.52 -7.05 -64.81
N LYS A 579 -19.52 -6.20 -65.03
CA LYS A 579 -20.91 -6.54 -64.71
C LYS A 579 -21.38 -7.67 -65.61
N ALA A 580 -22.06 -8.65 -65.03
CA ALA A 580 -22.61 -9.78 -65.78
C ALA A 580 -23.67 -9.30 -66.77
N SER A 581 -23.71 -9.91 -67.96
CA SER A 581 -24.76 -9.71 -68.97
C SER A 581 -24.98 -11.02 -69.72
N GLY A 582 -26.24 -11.37 -69.98
CA GLY A 582 -26.64 -12.60 -70.67
C GLY A 582 -27.26 -13.65 -69.77
N TYR A 583 -27.33 -14.88 -70.29
CA TYR A 583 -27.90 -16.04 -69.63
C TYR A 583 -26.84 -16.72 -68.75
N VAL A 584 -27.01 -16.67 -67.43
CA VAL A 584 -26.01 -17.13 -66.45
C VAL A 584 -26.59 -18.16 -65.50
N SER A 585 -25.78 -19.14 -65.11
CA SER A 585 -26.14 -20.10 -64.05
C SER A 585 -25.73 -19.54 -62.69
N THR A 586 -26.67 -19.46 -61.76
CA THR A 586 -26.40 -19.02 -60.38
C THR A 586 -27.07 -19.97 -59.39
N PRO A 587 -26.78 -19.87 -58.08
CA PRO A 587 -27.53 -20.61 -57.06
C PRO A 587 -29.04 -20.33 -57.07
N ASP A 588 -29.48 -19.17 -57.56
CA ASP A 588 -30.90 -18.81 -57.72
C ASP A 588 -31.56 -19.47 -58.94
N GLY A 589 -30.79 -20.24 -59.72
CA GLY A 589 -31.19 -20.87 -60.98
C GLY A 589 -30.59 -20.18 -62.20
N TRP A 590 -31.19 -20.46 -63.37
CA TRP A 590 -30.77 -19.82 -64.61
C TRP A 590 -31.36 -18.42 -64.73
N LEU A 591 -30.49 -17.41 -64.76
CA LEU A 591 -30.88 -16.01 -64.79
C LEU A 591 -30.61 -15.36 -66.14
N TRP A 592 -31.44 -14.40 -66.53
CA TRP A 592 -31.05 -13.37 -67.50
C TRP A 592 -30.67 -12.09 -66.77
N ILE A 593 -29.43 -11.66 -66.97
CA ILE A 593 -28.86 -10.46 -66.37
C ILE A 593 -28.55 -9.44 -67.48
N GLU A 594 -28.83 -8.17 -67.24
CA GLU A 594 -28.44 -7.06 -68.13
C GLU A 594 -27.70 -6.01 -67.33
N ASN A 595 -26.43 -5.77 -67.67
CA ASN A 595 -25.57 -4.79 -67.00
C ASN A 595 -25.60 -4.93 -65.46
N GLY A 596 -25.50 -6.17 -64.99
CA GLY A 596 -25.49 -6.54 -63.57
C GLY A 596 -26.84 -6.54 -62.86
N LYS A 597 -27.96 -6.33 -63.57
CA LYS A 597 -29.31 -6.35 -63.00
C LYS A 597 -30.16 -7.49 -63.56
N ARG A 598 -31.05 -8.03 -62.73
CA ARG A 598 -32.01 -9.06 -63.14
C ARG A 598 -33.02 -8.49 -64.15
N TYR A 599 -33.31 -9.26 -65.19
CA TYR A 599 -34.24 -8.88 -66.27
C TYR A 599 -35.61 -9.54 -66.12
N THR A 600 -36.68 -8.82 -66.44
CA THR A 600 -38.04 -9.36 -66.54
C THR A 600 -38.56 -9.15 -67.95
N GLY A 601 -39.16 -10.20 -68.53
CA GLY A 601 -39.71 -10.19 -69.89
C GLY A 601 -39.12 -11.29 -70.77
N PHE A 602 -39.35 -11.17 -72.08
CA PHE A 602 -38.85 -12.12 -73.07
C PHE A 602 -37.45 -11.78 -73.61
N ARG A 603 -36.60 -12.82 -73.72
CA ARG A 603 -35.31 -12.69 -74.39
C ARG A 603 -35.02 -13.83 -75.34
N MET A 604 -34.58 -13.47 -76.54
CA MET A 604 -34.15 -14.43 -77.56
C MET A 604 -32.75 -14.91 -77.20
N TYR A 605 -32.59 -16.22 -77.07
CA TYR A 605 -31.31 -16.84 -76.77
C TYR A 605 -31.23 -18.20 -77.46
N MET A 606 -30.13 -18.48 -78.16
CA MET A 606 -29.91 -19.75 -78.88
C MET A 606 -31.14 -20.23 -79.70
N GLY A 607 -31.77 -19.29 -80.43
CA GLY A 607 -32.85 -19.60 -81.39
C GLY A 607 -34.25 -19.82 -80.80
N ALA A 608 -34.49 -19.53 -79.52
CA ALA A 608 -35.83 -19.49 -78.94
C ALA A 608 -36.01 -18.33 -77.95
N TYR A 609 -37.25 -17.92 -77.70
CA TYR A 609 -37.56 -16.97 -76.65
C TYR A 609 -37.65 -17.67 -75.29
N TYR A 610 -37.07 -17.04 -74.27
CA TYR A 610 -37.19 -17.44 -72.87
C TYR A 610 -37.87 -16.32 -72.11
N TYR A 611 -38.75 -16.68 -71.17
CA TYR A 611 -39.42 -15.70 -70.32
C TYR A 611 -38.78 -15.67 -68.93
N PHE A 612 -38.52 -14.47 -68.42
CA PHE A 612 -37.88 -14.27 -67.13
C PHE A 612 -38.76 -13.42 -66.22
N ILE A 613 -38.86 -13.81 -64.95
CA ILE A 613 -39.51 -13.01 -63.90
C ILE A 613 -38.46 -12.71 -62.84
N ASN A 614 -38.18 -11.43 -62.62
CA ASN A 614 -37.12 -10.97 -61.72
C ASN A 614 -35.81 -11.72 -61.97
N GLY A 615 -35.40 -11.81 -63.23
CA GLY A 615 -34.20 -12.49 -63.70
C GLY A 615 -34.34 -13.99 -63.86
N VAL A 616 -35.26 -14.67 -63.16
CA VAL A 616 -35.31 -16.14 -63.12
C VAL A 616 -36.04 -16.69 -64.34
N ARG A 617 -35.43 -17.66 -65.04
CA ARG A 617 -36.03 -18.33 -66.19
C ARG A 617 -37.28 -19.12 -65.78
N GLN A 618 -38.40 -18.81 -66.44
CA GLN A 618 -39.66 -19.50 -66.31
C GLN A 618 -39.72 -20.76 -67.19
N HIS A 619 -40.45 -21.78 -66.73
CA HIS A 619 -40.64 -23.05 -67.44
C HIS A 619 -42.02 -23.66 -67.14
N ASN A 620 -42.49 -24.54 -68.02
CA ASN A 620 -43.78 -25.25 -67.97
C ASN A 620 -45.00 -24.37 -67.67
N GLN A 621 -45.11 -23.21 -68.33
CA GLN A 621 -46.18 -22.28 -68.03
C GLN A 621 -46.60 -21.43 -69.23
N TRP A 622 -47.86 -21.00 -69.19
CA TRP A 622 -48.39 -19.99 -70.11
C TRP A 622 -47.95 -18.60 -69.67
N VAL A 623 -47.51 -17.79 -70.63
CA VAL A 623 -47.10 -16.40 -70.40
C VAL A 623 -47.67 -15.51 -71.50
N SER A 624 -47.87 -14.23 -71.21
CA SER A 624 -48.38 -13.26 -72.18
C SER A 624 -47.44 -12.07 -72.27
N GLU A 625 -47.09 -11.66 -73.48
CA GLU A 625 -46.24 -10.49 -73.76
C GLU A 625 -46.62 -9.94 -75.14
N TRP A 626 -46.49 -8.63 -75.34
CA TRP A 626 -46.83 -7.97 -76.63
C TRP A 626 -48.25 -8.27 -77.14
N GLY A 627 -49.21 -8.50 -76.23
CA GLY A 627 -50.59 -8.86 -76.58
C GLY A 627 -50.78 -10.29 -77.11
N LEU A 628 -49.73 -11.11 -77.10
CA LEU A 628 -49.72 -12.48 -77.61
C LEU A 628 -49.53 -13.47 -76.46
N LYS A 629 -50.06 -14.69 -76.63
CA LYS A 629 -49.97 -15.77 -75.63
C LYS A 629 -48.93 -16.80 -76.06
N TYR A 630 -48.01 -17.14 -75.16
CA TYR A 630 -46.92 -18.08 -75.39
C TYR A 630 -46.98 -19.19 -74.34
N TYR A 631 -46.32 -20.31 -74.62
CA TYR A 631 -46.04 -21.34 -73.62
C TYR A 631 -44.53 -21.60 -73.58
N VAL A 632 -43.92 -21.51 -72.40
CA VAL A 632 -42.51 -21.88 -72.19
C VAL A 632 -42.45 -23.32 -71.69
N GLY A 633 -41.70 -24.17 -72.40
CA GLY A 633 -41.55 -25.59 -72.09
C GLY A 633 -40.71 -25.86 -70.85
N ASN A 634 -40.39 -27.12 -70.59
CA ASN A 634 -39.61 -27.54 -69.42
C ASN A 634 -38.16 -27.01 -69.45
N ASP A 635 -37.57 -26.99 -70.64
CA ASP A 635 -36.30 -26.34 -70.94
C ASP A 635 -36.42 -24.81 -71.05
N GLY A 636 -37.62 -24.26 -70.83
CA GLY A 636 -37.92 -22.83 -70.70
C GLY A 636 -37.89 -22.08 -72.02
N ARG A 637 -37.68 -22.80 -73.11
CA ARG A 637 -37.83 -22.29 -74.47
C ARG A 637 -39.31 -22.12 -74.76
N SER A 638 -39.67 -21.04 -75.43
CA SER A 638 -41.00 -20.86 -76.02
C SER A 638 -41.25 -21.97 -77.04
N VAL A 639 -42.39 -22.65 -76.94
CA VAL A 639 -42.73 -23.74 -77.85
C VAL A 639 -43.12 -23.21 -79.23
N GLU A 640 -42.77 -23.97 -80.28
CA GLU A 640 -43.25 -23.79 -81.65
C GLU A 640 -43.81 -25.11 -82.18
N GLY A 641 -44.68 -25.04 -83.19
CA GLY A 641 -45.25 -26.19 -83.87
C GLY A 641 -46.77 -26.12 -84.06
N ASN A 642 -47.26 -26.81 -85.08
CA ASN A 642 -48.69 -26.81 -85.44
C ASN A 642 -49.55 -27.82 -84.64
N LYS A 643 -48.93 -28.68 -83.82
CA LYS A 643 -49.59 -29.73 -83.01
C LYS A 643 -48.87 -29.95 -81.66
N VAL A 644 -48.72 -28.90 -80.86
CA VAL A 644 -48.05 -28.98 -79.55
C VAL A 644 -49.04 -29.41 -78.47
N LYS A 645 -48.74 -30.45 -77.69
CA LYS A 645 -49.62 -30.96 -76.64
C LYS A 645 -49.21 -30.42 -75.27
N ILE A 646 -50.12 -29.69 -74.60
CA ILE A 646 -49.92 -29.09 -73.28
C ILE A 646 -51.14 -29.46 -72.43
N ASP A 647 -50.92 -30.08 -71.27
CA ASP A 647 -51.98 -30.49 -70.33
C ASP A 647 -53.14 -31.25 -71.00
N GLY A 648 -52.79 -32.15 -71.94
CA GLY A 648 -53.76 -32.98 -72.66
C GLY A 648 -54.47 -32.31 -73.83
N LYS A 649 -54.31 -31.00 -74.05
CA LYS A 649 -54.88 -30.24 -75.17
C LYS A 649 -53.83 -29.96 -76.25
N THR A 650 -54.26 -29.94 -77.52
CA THR A 650 -53.39 -29.66 -78.68
C THR A 650 -53.54 -28.21 -79.10
N TYR A 651 -52.41 -27.51 -79.25
CA TYR A 651 -52.31 -26.10 -79.60
C TYR A 651 -51.43 -25.89 -80.83
N ASN A 652 -51.66 -24.78 -81.55
CA ASN A 652 -50.87 -24.38 -82.71
C ASN A 652 -50.14 -23.06 -82.39
N PHE A 653 -48.81 -23.11 -82.33
CA PHE A 653 -47.96 -21.93 -82.11
C PHE A 653 -47.31 -21.41 -83.42
N GLY A 654 -47.63 -22.03 -84.56
CA GLY A 654 -47.00 -21.77 -85.84
C GLY A 654 -45.66 -22.50 -86.02
N THR A 655 -45.02 -22.26 -87.15
CA THR A 655 -43.68 -22.80 -87.51
C THR A 655 -42.82 -21.65 -88.04
N ASN A 656 -41.53 -21.89 -88.28
CA ASN A 656 -40.55 -20.88 -88.74
C ASN A 656 -40.36 -19.72 -87.74
N HIS A 657 -39.99 -20.04 -86.49
CA HIS A 657 -39.73 -19.04 -85.43
C HIS A 657 -40.97 -18.21 -85.05
N THR A 658 -42.17 -18.76 -85.25
CA THR A 658 -43.38 -18.27 -84.61
C THR A 658 -43.58 -19.04 -83.31
N PHE A 659 -43.70 -18.33 -82.18
CA PHE A 659 -43.71 -18.95 -80.85
C PHE A 659 -44.97 -18.66 -80.02
N PHE A 660 -45.95 -17.96 -80.60
CA PHE A 660 -47.19 -17.58 -79.93
C PHE A 660 -48.39 -18.37 -80.46
N LEU A 661 -49.37 -18.58 -79.59
CA LEU A 661 -50.62 -19.27 -79.86
C LEU A 661 -51.40 -18.55 -80.96
N ARG A 662 -51.73 -19.28 -82.03
CA ARG A 662 -52.52 -18.81 -83.17
C ARG A 662 -54.00 -19.12 -83.04
#